data_AF-A0A2M8B977-F1
#
_entry.id   AF-A0A2M8B977-F1
#
_cell.length_a   1.000
_cell.length_b   1.000
_cell.length_c   1.000
_cell.angle_alpha   90.00
_cell.angle_beta   90.00
_cell.angle_gamma   90.00
#
_symmetry.space_group_name_H-M   'P 1'
#
loop_
_entity.id
_entity.type
_entity.pdbx_description
1 polymer ?
#
loop_
_entity_poly.entity_id
_entity_poly.type
_entity_poly.pdbx_seq_one_letter_code
_entity_poly.pdbx_strand_id
1 'polypeptide(L)'
;MGAGVRGLFAVTAALLITLGSTTQSVAQDQPFEAGSLIIPMDTNYQDAGMLQAFGLVYQLILQGVEVNWVIQNGKAFGDADFVTDATDWSTLATISAHGYRGGPFVIDLADVAAATPIITAWKLGHTTTVHVATAGFVGHVKVHMVAAPKIAIFADGHEDIAMDYLNAAGIPDSTGAAWTAASPDALTVNEVRGLTDTVHDDGALFDGAGRPAFCEFMSMHWGVKDRNKVGGEEVVAEVRSFLRYRTHFFAECQAVNAFENAINGRFLTTNGFLIAADPSPLVLQNQWYPFAQLDGGFTTVGGSERSYSLPPGDVYKGNDIVMMTKSGTTPLVGQSDLWMTGYLDAGCSIADESESCMVGVGKISYLGGHSYEIKTPITANLDSQGTRLFLNSLFEADCVTDWAAPYVQVTKTGPGATTNSTVSFTFDYANFGSTTAFDVVISDTLPAGMTFVSATGGGTAVGGVVTWHLGGVANGAAGSVTLTVSLAGEGVYSNTALVTYFAGNTPQSVSTNAETVDYQVDTDNDGCSDAVEGTMGTNPLLADTDLDLIGDCVDNCPLSYNPAQDLSSDINNCGACYNLCDFPDATSQCIGGSCRISVCDPGFDNCDFDTANGCETSSASFATDLANCGGCGLVCATPNGTPACLAGLCSVVACETERFDCDELSFNGCEKTLTNLQTDLANCGACDNFCSGPNAIYQCVAGACSLQGCQIGFHDCDLAPANGCETTSDTLTHDANNCGTCGIVCMASGATAACVAGLCQLGTCDSGLSDCDQDASNGCEFDTSAFATDPNNCGACNHLCAATNATTECQTGSCIITECADDTFDIDADPSNGCEYACEALGEDTNCDNIDDDCDGVADNGFAGSCGVGACKVLGTCADGVVDCVPGTPSIEGVGNTCTDRIDNDCDGITDQAEENCLCSADLDCDDLVPCTLDVCGQDGDCTNDPAPEETACDNGESCEGLGRCRANVCEAVTCDDVDADTDADTAANSDVGPSDTSVTEPALDVSVDGTGSSVEGDATSPNPVVKSTESGCGCQVLRADAKGERSVLPGLFLVLLAFGLLRVRRVS
;
A
#
# COMPACT_ATOMS: atom_id res chain seq x y z
N MET A 1 -74.83 -25.64 10.20
CA MET A 1 -75.56 -26.57 9.31
C MET A 1 -76.26 -25.74 8.24
N GLY A 2 -76.29 -26.16 6.96
CA GLY A 2 -77.05 -25.45 5.92
C GLY A 2 -76.33 -25.26 4.58
N ALA A 3 -75.90 -26.36 3.95
CA ALA A 3 -75.53 -26.53 2.52
C ALA A 3 -75.02 -25.30 1.70
N GLY A 4 -73.75 -25.35 1.28
CA GLY A 4 -73.25 -24.55 0.16
C GLY A 4 -73.16 -25.37 -1.13
N VAL A 5 -73.42 -24.73 -2.29
CA VAL A 5 -73.20 -25.32 -3.63
C VAL A 5 -72.57 -24.26 -4.55
N ARG A 6 -71.66 -24.73 -5.41
CA ARG A 6 -70.79 -23.98 -6.33
C ARG A 6 -71.52 -22.93 -7.18
N GLY A 7 -70.88 -21.77 -7.33
CA GLY A 7 -70.98 -20.92 -8.53
C GLY A 7 -69.59 -20.89 -9.20
N LEU A 8 -69.55 -20.91 -10.53
CA LEU A 8 -68.30 -20.91 -11.31
C LEU A 8 -68.13 -19.53 -11.97
N PHE A 9 -67.02 -18.85 -11.68
CA PHE A 9 -66.62 -17.61 -12.33
C PHE A 9 -65.19 -17.77 -12.84
N ALA A 10 -64.97 -17.48 -14.13
CA ALA A 10 -63.64 -17.28 -14.67
C ALA A 10 -63.19 -15.85 -14.34
N VAL A 11 -61.99 -15.72 -13.78
CA VAL A 11 -61.39 -14.41 -13.48
C VAL A 11 -60.45 -14.06 -14.63
N THR A 12 -60.75 -12.97 -15.34
CA THR A 12 -59.79 -12.31 -16.23
C THR A 12 -58.73 -11.62 -15.38
N ALA A 13 -57.51 -12.16 -15.35
CA ALA A 13 -56.38 -11.50 -14.72
C ALA A 13 -56.00 -10.26 -15.55
N ALA A 14 -55.94 -9.09 -14.91
CA ALA A 14 -55.29 -7.93 -15.49
C ALA A 14 -53.78 -8.09 -15.27
N LEU A 15 -53.02 -8.28 -16.35
CA LEU A 15 -51.57 -8.34 -16.29
C LEU A 15 -51.04 -6.91 -16.13
N LEU A 16 -50.72 -6.51 -14.89
CA LEU A 16 -49.83 -5.38 -14.69
C LEU A 16 -48.44 -5.79 -15.18
N ILE A 17 -48.00 -5.20 -16.28
CA ILE A 17 -46.59 -5.26 -16.67
C ILE A 17 -45.86 -4.30 -15.72
N THR A 18 -45.27 -4.85 -14.68
CA THR A 18 -44.24 -4.15 -13.90
C THR A 18 -43.03 -3.96 -14.80
N LEU A 19 -42.63 -2.71 -15.03
CA LEU A 19 -41.29 -2.42 -15.55
C LEU A 19 -40.28 -3.06 -14.61
N GLY A 20 -39.43 -3.93 -15.14
CA GLY A 20 -38.38 -4.58 -14.38
C GLY A 20 -37.27 -3.59 -14.07
N SER A 21 -37.37 -2.89 -12.94
CA SER A 21 -36.19 -2.35 -12.28
C SER A 21 -35.31 -3.53 -11.85
N THR A 22 -34.10 -3.62 -12.37
CA THR A 22 -33.05 -4.50 -11.85
C THR A 22 -32.57 -3.93 -10.51
N THR A 23 -33.39 -4.09 -9.47
CA THR A 23 -32.97 -3.88 -8.09
C THR A 23 -31.93 -4.93 -7.77
N GLN A 24 -30.73 -4.45 -7.43
CA GLN A 24 -29.56 -5.24 -7.09
C GLN A 24 -29.80 -6.10 -5.83
N SER A 25 -28.90 -7.03 -5.56
CA SER A 25 -29.13 -8.14 -4.64
C SER A 25 -29.44 -7.70 -3.20
N VAL A 26 -30.26 -8.51 -2.53
CA VAL A 26 -30.23 -8.65 -1.07
C VAL A 26 -29.46 -9.95 -0.78
N ALA A 27 -29.04 -10.22 0.45
CA ALA A 27 -28.57 -11.56 0.82
C ALA A 27 -29.63 -12.62 0.46
N GLN A 28 -29.30 -13.58 -0.41
CA GLN A 28 -30.25 -14.55 -0.98
C GLN A 28 -29.66 -15.98 -1.03
N ASP A 29 -30.54 -16.97 -1.07
CA ASP A 29 -30.21 -18.37 -1.36
C ASP A 29 -29.95 -18.53 -2.87
N GLN A 30 -28.69 -18.44 -3.30
CA GLN A 30 -28.28 -18.54 -4.70
C GLN A 30 -27.97 -19.99 -5.09
N PRO A 31 -28.50 -20.49 -6.23
CA PRO A 31 -28.02 -21.73 -6.83
C PRO A 31 -26.66 -21.50 -7.51
N PHE A 32 -25.69 -22.36 -7.21
CA PHE A 32 -24.40 -22.41 -7.89
C PHE A 32 -24.31 -23.71 -8.70
N GLU A 33 -23.93 -23.60 -9.98
CA GLU A 33 -23.90 -24.75 -10.89
C GLU A 33 -22.64 -25.62 -10.73
N ALA A 34 -22.70 -26.85 -11.23
CA ALA A 34 -21.53 -27.73 -11.27
C ALA A 34 -20.44 -27.14 -12.16
N GLY A 35 -19.24 -26.97 -11.61
CA GLY A 35 -18.10 -26.26 -12.22
C GLY A 35 -17.72 -24.97 -11.48
N SER A 36 -18.62 -24.38 -10.69
CA SER A 36 -18.33 -23.23 -9.81
C SER A 36 -17.15 -23.53 -8.88
N LEU A 37 -16.30 -22.53 -8.61
CA LEU A 37 -15.13 -22.70 -7.73
C LEU A 37 -15.47 -22.33 -6.29
N ILE A 38 -14.87 -23.05 -5.34
CA ILE A 38 -15.03 -22.83 -3.90
C ILE A 38 -13.66 -22.66 -3.27
N ILE A 39 -13.43 -21.54 -2.60
CA ILE A 39 -12.29 -21.32 -1.70
C ILE A 39 -12.79 -21.72 -0.29
N PRO A 40 -12.40 -22.89 0.24
CA PRO A 40 -12.80 -23.30 1.59
C PRO A 40 -12.18 -22.36 2.62
N MET A 41 -12.92 -22.06 3.70
CA MET A 41 -12.45 -21.24 4.82
C MET A 41 -12.48 -22.01 6.16
N ASP A 42 -12.46 -23.35 6.06
CA ASP A 42 -12.45 -24.30 7.16
C ASP A 42 -11.07 -24.95 7.38
N THR A 43 -10.87 -25.45 8.60
CA THR A 43 -9.62 -26.10 9.04
C THR A 43 -9.45 -27.54 8.54
N ASN A 44 -10.36 -28.07 7.71
CA ASN A 44 -10.13 -29.36 7.04
C ASN A 44 -9.33 -29.19 5.74
N TYR A 45 -9.49 -28.06 5.04
CA TYR A 45 -8.87 -27.84 3.72
C TYR A 45 -8.00 -26.58 3.63
N GLN A 46 -8.26 -25.53 4.41
CA GLN A 46 -7.55 -24.24 4.29
C GLN A 46 -6.60 -23.94 5.46
N ASP A 47 -6.42 -24.86 6.41
CA ASP A 47 -5.71 -24.61 7.68
C ASP A 47 -4.32 -23.95 7.52
N ALA A 48 -3.52 -24.40 6.55
CA ALA A 48 -2.20 -23.84 6.23
C ALA A 48 -2.26 -22.56 5.35
N GLY A 49 -3.29 -22.43 4.50
CA GLY A 49 -3.44 -21.36 3.52
C GLY A 49 -4.47 -20.30 3.89
N MET A 50 -4.89 -20.21 5.16
CA MET A 50 -6.06 -19.43 5.57
C MET A 50 -5.89 -17.92 5.35
N LEU A 51 -4.75 -17.34 5.76
CA LEU A 51 -4.49 -15.91 5.56
C LEU A 51 -4.34 -15.60 4.07
N GLN A 52 -3.62 -16.47 3.34
CA GLN A 52 -3.42 -16.39 1.89
C GLN A 52 -4.73 -16.54 1.08
N ALA A 53 -5.80 -17.06 1.69
CA ALA A 53 -7.12 -17.12 1.04
C ALA A 53 -7.70 -15.72 0.81
N PHE A 54 -7.48 -14.80 1.76
CA PHE A 54 -7.94 -13.41 1.63
C PHE A 54 -7.16 -12.68 0.54
N GLY A 55 -5.85 -12.89 0.42
CA GLY A 55 -5.07 -12.36 -0.71
C GLY A 55 -5.57 -12.88 -2.06
N LEU A 56 -5.93 -14.16 -2.15
CA LEU A 56 -6.52 -14.69 -3.39
C LEU A 56 -7.86 -14.02 -3.74
N VAL A 57 -8.75 -13.85 -2.75
CA VAL A 57 -10.03 -13.13 -2.95
C VAL A 57 -9.77 -11.68 -3.38
N TYR A 58 -8.84 -10.99 -2.73
CA TYR A 58 -8.45 -9.62 -3.08
C TYR A 58 -7.93 -9.52 -4.52
N GLN A 59 -7.07 -10.46 -4.95
CA GLN A 59 -6.55 -10.49 -6.33
C GLN A 59 -7.62 -10.79 -7.40
N LEU A 60 -8.65 -11.55 -7.05
CA LEU A 60 -9.79 -11.81 -7.95
C LEU A 60 -10.62 -10.54 -8.15
N ILE A 61 -11.10 -9.92 -7.07
CA ILE A 61 -11.94 -8.71 -7.14
C ILE A 61 -11.18 -7.47 -7.63
N LEU A 62 -9.86 -7.40 -7.42
CA LEU A 62 -8.98 -6.38 -8.01
C LEU A 62 -8.95 -6.44 -9.54
N GLN A 63 -9.06 -7.64 -10.10
CA GLN A 63 -9.03 -7.92 -11.54
C GLN A 63 -10.44 -8.09 -12.14
N GLY A 64 -11.48 -7.68 -11.41
CA GLY A 64 -12.87 -7.67 -11.89
C GLY A 64 -13.55 -9.04 -11.93
N VAL A 65 -13.05 -10.04 -11.19
CA VAL A 65 -13.74 -11.32 -10.99
C VAL A 65 -14.64 -11.21 -9.77
N GLU A 66 -15.95 -11.38 -9.95
CA GLU A 66 -16.93 -11.32 -8.86
C GLU A 66 -16.81 -12.53 -7.92
N VAL A 67 -16.95 -12.31 -6.60
CA VAL A 67 -16.78 -13.33 -5.57
C VAL A 67 -17.90 -13.26 -4.54
N ASN A 68 -18.56 -14.39 -4.29
CA ASN A 68 -19.66 -14.53 -3.36
C ASN A 68 -19.15 -15.03 -2.00
N TRP A 69 -19.34 -14.26 -0.93
CA TRP A 69 -19.08 -14.74 0.43
C TRP A 69 -20.33 -15.47 0.94
N VAL A 70 -20.24 -16.80 1.05
CA VAL A 70 -21.40 -17.66 1.33
C VAL A 70 -21.42 -18.07 2.80
N ILE A 71 -22.43 -17.61 3.54
CA ILE A 71 -22.57 -17.81 4.99
C ILE A 71 -24.01 -18.18 5.33
N GLN A 72 -24.23 -19.35 5.94
CA GLN A 72 -25.59 -19.80 6.26
C GLN A 72 -26.23 -18.92 7.34
N ASN A 73 -27.35 -18.28 6.98
CA ASN A 73 -28.12 -17.46 7.91
C ASN A 73 -28.62 -18.28 9.12
N GLY A 74 -28.44 -17.74 10.33
CA GLY A 74 -28.85 -18.38 11.59
C GLY A 74 -28.00 -19.57 12.08
N LYS A 75 -26.86 -19.89 11.44
CA LYS A 75 -26.02 -21.03 11.84
C LYS A 75 -25.39 -20.87 13.25
N ALA A 76 -25.09 -21.99 13.91
CA ALA A 76 -24.30 -21.99 15.15
C ALA A 76 -22.78 -22.06 14.85
N PHE A 77 -21.98 -21.90 15.90
CA PHE A 77 -20.52 -22.05 15.78
C PHE A 77 -20.15 -23.50 15.41
N GLY A 78 -19.40 -23.67 14.33
CA GLY A 78 -18.99 -24.98 13.79
C GLY A 78 -20.03 -25.68 12.92
N ASP A 79 -21.17 -25.06 12.63
CA ASP A 79 -22.12 -25.54 11.60
C ASP A 79 -21.60 -25.23 10.18
N ALA A 80 -22.11 -25.97 9.20
CA ALA A 80 -21.79 -25.79 7.78
C ALA A 80 -22.57 -24.65 7.12
N ASP A 81 -21.90 -23.94 6.21
CA ASP A 81 -22.47 -22.89 5.36
C ASP A 81 -23.21 -23.47 4.15
N PHE A 82 -22.70 -24.57 3.60
CA PHE A 82 -23.40 -25.46 2.67
C PHE A 82 -22.73 -26.83 2.64
N VAL A 83 -23.36 -27.78 1.95
CA VAL A 83 -22.83 -29.13 1.74
C VAL A 83 -22.88 -29.46 0.25
N THR A 84 -21.74 -29.86 -0.34
CA THR A 84 -21.70 -30.31 -1.74
C THR A 84 -20.58 -31.34 -2.01
N ASP A 85 -20.68 -32.02 -3.15
CA ASP A 85 -19.64 -32.89 -3.72
C ASP A 85 -18.71 -32.05 -4.61
N ALA A 86 -17.40 -32.20 -4.46
CA ALA A 86 -16.38 -31.42 -5.15
C ALA A 86 -15.12 -32.25 -5.51
N THR A 87 -14.19 -31.62 -6.22
CA THR A 87 -12.80 -32.09 -6.35
C THR A 87 -11.84 -30.98 -6.00
N ASP A 88 -10.79 -31.24 -5.22
CA ASP A 88 -9.69 -30.29 -5.09
C ASP A 88 -9.04 -30.07 -6.46
N TRP A 89 -8.85 -28.81 -6.84
CA TRP A 89 -8.38 -28.47 -8.18
C TRP A 89 -6.93 -28.90 -8.41
N SER A 90 -6.05 -28.78 -7.40
CA SER A 90 -4.62 -29.04 -7.59
C SER A 90 -4.25 -30.53 -7.59
N THR A 91 -4.90 -31.32 -6.74
CA THR A 91 -4.63 -32.76 -6.57
C THR A 91 -5.63 -33.67 -7.30
N LEU A 92 -6.76 -33.10 -7.77
CA LEU A 92 -7.91 -33.83 -8.32
C LEU A 92 -8.53 -34.83 -7.32
N ALA A 93 -8.27 -34.67 -6.02
CA ALA A 93 -8.84 -35.51 -4.97
C ALA A 93 -10.36 -35.30 -4.85
N THR A 94 -11.12 -36.39 -4.84
CA THR A 94 -12.58 -36.35 -4.68
C THR A 94 -12.96 -36.00 -3.24
N ILE A 95 -13.89 -35.05 -3.10
CA ILE A 95 -14.42 -34.53 -1.85
C ILE A 95 -15.92 -34.81 -1.85
N SER A 96 -16.40 -35.71 -0.99
CA SER A 96 -17.80 -36.16 -1.02
C SER A 96 -18.62 -35.61 0.14
N ALA A 97 -19.72 -34.91 -0.19
CA ALA A 97 -20.64 -34.27 0.74
C ALA A 97 -19.94 -33.52 1.89
N HIS A 98 -18.94 -32.70 1.56
CA HIS A 98 -18.22 -31.91 2.57
C HIS A 98 -19.07 -30.73 3.03
N GLY A 99 -19.14 -30.54 4.36
CA GLY A 99 -19.75 -29.38 4.98
C GLY A 99 -18.72 -28.28 5.14
N TYR A 100 -18.71 -27.35 4.20
CA TYR A 100 -17.84 -26.16 4.20
C TYR A 100 -18.22 -25.26 5.37
N ARG A 101 -17.23 -24.69 6.07
CA ARG A 101 -17.44 -23.86 7.26
C ARG A 101 -16.60 -22.58 7.20
N GLY A 102 -16.87 -21.68 8.15
CA GLY A 102 -16.12 -20.45 8.35
C GLY A 102 -16.32 -19.43 7.22
N GLY A 103 -17.46 -19.48 6.51
CA GLY A 103 -17.75 -18.55 5.42
C GLY A 103 -16.85 -18.79 4.21
N PRO A 104 -16.99 -19.91 3.49
CA PRO A 104 -16.32 -20.14 2.22
C PRO A 104 -16.65 -19.03 1.20
N PHE A 105 -15.70 -18.76 0.32
CA PHE A 105 -15.92 -17.90 -0.86
C PHE A 105 -16.23 -18.77 -2.08
N VAL A 106 -17.15 -18.32 -2.93
CA VAL A 106 -17.61 -19.03 -4.13
C VAL A 106 -17.54 -18.11 -5.33
N ILE A 107 -17.04 -18.64 -6.45
CA ILE A 107 -16.96 -17.96 -7.74
C ILE A 107 -17.96 -18.67 -8.65
N ASP A 108 -18.87 -17.93 -9.28
CA ASP A 108 -19.91 -18.53 -10.12
C ASP A 108 -19.29 -19.19 -11.37
N LEU A 109 -20.05 -20.10 -12.00
CA LEU A 109 -19.64 -20.79 -13.22
C LEU A 109 -19.32 -19.82 -14.36
N ALA A 110 -19.98 -18.66 -14.41
CA ALA A 110 -19.70 -17.60 -15.39
C ALA A 110 -18.24 -17.10 -15.31
N ASP A 111 -17.75 -16.83 -14.11
CA ASP A 111 -16.49 -16.14 -13.87
C ASP A 111 -15.27 -17.07 -13.78
N VAL A 112 -15.47 -18.39 -13.74
CA VAL A 112 -14.40 -19.40 -13.68
C VAL A 112 -13.35 -19.20 -14.77
N ALA A 113 -13.75 -18.76 -15.96
CA ALA A 113 -12.83 -18.50 -17.08
C ALA A 113 -11.82 -17.37 -16.76
N ALA A 114 -12.27 -16.28 -16.13
CA ALA A 114 -11.43 -15.16 -15.70
C ALA A 114 -10.68 -15.46 -14.40
N ALA A 115 -11.30 -16.20 -13.46
CA ALA A 115 -10.68 -16.63 -12.21
C ALA A 115 -9.52 -17.61 -12.40
N THR A 116 -9.61 -18.49 -13.40
CA THR A 116 -8.64 -19.57 -13.66
C THR A 116 -7.19 -19.08 -13.78
N PRO A 117 -6.83 -18.11 -14.63
CA PRO A 117 -5.44 -17.62 -14.73
C PRO A 117 -4.95 -16.99 -13.42
N ILE A 118 -5.79 -16.21 -12.73
CA ILE A 118 -5.45 -15.52 -11.47
C ILE A 118 -5.07 -16.54 -10.38
N ILE A 119 -5.95 -17.51 -10.14
CA ILE A 119 -5.71 -18.55 -9.12
C ILE A 119 -4.54 -19.46 -9.53
N THR A 120 -4.37 -19.74 -10.83
CA THR A 120 -3.22 -20.52 -11.34
C THR A 120 -1.89 -19.82 -11.03
N ALA A 121 -1.80 -18.51 -11.29
CA ALA A 121 -0.61 -17.72 -10.97
C ALA A 121 -0.37 -17.63 -9.46
N TRP A 122 -1.42 -17.34 -8.66
CA TRP A 122 -1.33 -17.25 -7.20
C TRP A 122 -0.76 -18.53 -6.57
N LYS A 123 -1.21 -19.70 -7.03
CA LYS A 123 -0.81 -21.00 -6.47
C LYS A 123 0.59 -21.48 -6.88
N LEU A 124 1.36 -20.67 -7.63
CA LEU A 124 2.79 -20.90 -7.82
C LEU A 124 3.61 -20.56 -6.56
N GLY A 125 3.14 -19.62 -5.73
CA GLY A 125 3.80 -19.20 -4.48
C GLY A 125 3.05 -19.54 -3.19
N HIS A 126 1.72 -19.76 -3.27
CA HIS A 126 0.84 -19.81 -2.08
C HIS A 126 0.21 -21.20 -1.84
N THR A 127 -0.09 -21.49 -0.57
CA THR A 127 -0.61 -22.78 -0.09
C THR A 127 -2.14 -22.87 -0.08
N THR A 128 -2.84 -21.95 -0.73
CA THR A 128 -4.30 -21.88 -0.75
C THR A 128 -4.94 -23.09 -1.44
N THR A 129 -5.93 -23.71 -0.79
CA THR A 129 -6.76 -24.75 -1.41
C THR A 129 -7.92 -24.09 -2.17
N VAL A 130 -8.33 -24.70 -3.29
CA VAL A 130 -9.52 -24.30 -4.07
C VAL A 130 -10.13 -25.56 -4.67
N HIS A 131 -11.44 -25.73 -4.51
CA HIS A 131 -12.17 -26.88 -5.03
C HIS A 131 -13.05 -26.48 -6.22
N VAL A 132 -13.34 -27.44 -7.09
CA VAL A 132 -14.34 -27.34 -8.17
C VAL A 132 -15.58 -28.10 -7.73
N ALA A 133 -16.75 -27.45 -7.74
CA ALA A 133 -18.02 -28.12 -7.42
C ALA A 133 -18.37 -29.16 -8.50
N THR A 134 -18.58 -30.42 -8.11
CA THR A 134 -18.94 -31.52 -9.03
C THR A 134 -20.45 -31.78 -9.12
N ALA A 135 -21.21 -31.18 -8.19
CA ALA A 135 -22.66 -31.09 -8.24
C ALA A 135 -23.08 -29.64 -7.91
N GLY A 136 -24.15 -29.17 -8.56
CA GLY A 136 -24.75 -27.88 -8.23
C GLY A 136 -25.35 -27.89 -6.82
N PHE A 137 -25.26 -26.76 -6.13
CA PHE A 137 -25.68 -26.59 -4.74
C PHE A 137 -26.40 -25.25 -4.54
N VAL A 138 -26.90 -25.00 -3.34
CA VAL A 138 -27.46 -23.69 -2.97
C VAL A 138 -26.66 -23.16 -1.80
N GLY A 139 -26.24 -21.90 -1.89
CA GLY A 139 -25.52 -21.19 -0.84
C GLY A 139 -26.21 -19.88 -0.51
N HIS A 140 -26.26 -19.51 0.77
CA HIS A 140 -26.74 -18.20 1.19
C HIS A 140 -25.66 -17.14 0.99
N VAL A 141 -25.75 -16.35 -0.08
CA VAL A 141 -24.80 -15.26 -0.37
C VAL A 141 -25.04 -14.15 0.63
N LYS A 142 -24.01 -13.83 1.42
CA LYS A 142 -24.06 -12.82 2.48
C LYS A 142 -23.44 -11.50 2.06
N VAL A 143 -22.38 -11.57 1.26
CA VAL A 143 -21.72 -10.43 0.62
C VAL A 143 -21.45 -10.83 -0.83
N HIS A 144 -21.79 -9.96 -1.77
CA HIS A 144 -21.36 -10.09 -3.15
C HIS A 144 -20.26 -9.05 -3.40
N MET A 145 -19.08 -9.50 -3.81
CA MET A 145 -17.86 -8.68 -3.85
C MET A 145 -17.38 -8.51 -5.28
N VAL A 146 -17.22 -7.26 -5.72
CA VAL A 146 -16.93 -6.90 -7.12
C VAL A 146 -15.74 -5.95 -7.25
N ALA A 147 -15.23 -5.42 -6.14
CA ALA A 147 -14.16 -4.43 -6.12
C ALA A 147 -13.18 -4.66 -4.96
N ALA A 148 -11.89 -4.47 -5.20
CA ALA A 148 -10.88 -4.49 -4.13
C ALA A 148 -10.97 -3.21 -3.29
N PRO A 149 -10.95 -3.31 -1.94
CA PRO A 149 -10.94 -2.12 -1.09
C PRO A 149 -9.63 -1.34 -1.28
N LYS A 150 -9.73 0.00 -1.31
CA LYS A 150 -8.56 0.87 -1.18
C LYS A 150 -8.26 1.11 0.30
N ILE A 151 -7.12 0.63 0.77
CA ILE A 151 -6.75 0.54 2.19
C ILE A 151 -5.75 1.64 2.55
N ALA A 152 -5.92 2.27 3.72
CA ALA A 152 -4.91 3.10 4.38
C ALA A 152 -4.59 2.55 5.78
N ILE A 153 -3.31 2.61 6.15
CA ILE A 153 -2.83 2.23 7.49
C ILE A 153 -2.37 3.50 8.20
N PHE A 154 -2.72 3.66 9.47
CA PHE A 154 -2.22 4.76 10.28
C PHE A 154 -0.81 4.46 10.78
N ALA A 155 0.16 5.31 10.42
CA ALA A 155 1.52 5.26 10.95
C ALA A 155 1.53 5.78 12.40
N ASP A 156 1.07 4.92 13.31
CA ASP A 156 0.91 5.20 14.74
C ASP A 156 2.12 4.79 15.60
N GLY A 157 3.14 4.21 14.98
CA GLY A 157 4.34 3.65 15.60
C GLY A 157 4.31 2.11 15.68
N HIS A 158 3.18 1.49 15.33
CA HIS A 158 2.98 0.05 15.23
C HIS A 158 2.12 -0.33 14.01
N GLU A 159 2.24 0.44 12.93
CA GLU A 159 1.69 0.12 11.62
C GLU A 159 2.18 -1.23 11.08
N ASP A 160 3.37 -1.67 11.51
CA ASP A 160 3.98 -2.96 11.19
C ASP A 160 3.05 -4.14 11.46
N ILE A 161 2.21 -4.08 12.51
CA ILE A 161 1.21 -5.11 12.83
C ILE A 161 0.21 -5.29 11.67
N ALA A 162 -0.35 -4.20 11.13
CA ALA A 162 -1.30 -4.28 10.01
C ALA A 162 -0.59 -4.67 8.70
N MET A 163 0.62 -4.17 8.49
CA MET A 163 1.44 -4.49 7.32
C MET A 163 1.80 -5.98 7.28
N ASP A 164 2.20 -6.57 8.41
CA ASP A 164 2.48 -8.01 8.53
C ASP A 164 1.23 -8.87 8.30
N TYR A 165 0.06 -8.45 8.81
CA TYR A 165 -1.20 -9.15 8.54
C TYR A 165 -1.55 -9.18 7.03
N LEU A 166 -1.39 -8.04 6.35
CA LEU A 166 -1.66 -7.89 4.90
C LEU A 166 -0.61 -8.61 4.05
N ASN A 167 0.67 -8.49 4.41
CA ASN A 167 1.78 -9.19 3.75
C ASN A 167 1.68 -10.72 3.91
N ALA A 168 1.25 -11.22 5.07
CA ALA A 168 0.99 -12.65 5.31
C ALA A 168 -0.23 -13.18 4.53
N ALA A 169 -1.21 -12.31 4.23
CA ALA A 169 -2.28 -12.61 3.28
C ALA A 169 -1.83 -12.51 1.81
N GLY A 170 -0.81 -11.71 1.51
CA GLY A 170 -0.38 -11.37 0.15
C GLY A 170 -1.24 -10.27 -0.50
N ILE A 171 -1.78 -9.36 0.32
CA ILE A 171 -2.53 -8.18 -0.12
C ILE A 171 -1.54 -7.00 -0.25
N PRO A 172 -1.34 -6.43 -1.45
CA PRO A 172 -0.38 -5.34 -1.66
C PRO A 172 -0.91 -3.97 -1.24
N ASP A 173 -0.04 -2.96 -1.26
CA ASP A 173 -0.41 -1.54 -1.20
C ASP A 173 -0.97 -1.02 -2.55
N SER A 174 -1.34 0.26 -2.64
CA SER A 174 -1.89 0.84 -3.88
C SER A 174 -0.92 0.88 -5.07
N THR A 175 0.38 0.63 -4.86
CA THR A 175 1.38 0.51 -5.92
C THR A 175 1.52 -0.91 -6.46
N GLY A 176 0.89 -1.90 -5.81
CA GLY A 176 1.09 -3.32 -6.08
C GLY A 176 2.29 -3.94 -5.34
N ALA A 177 2.94 -3.19 -4.44
CA ALA A 177 4.08 -3.65 -3.67
C ALA A 177 3.65 -4.31 -2.34
N ALA A 178 4.57 -5.03 -1.70
CA ALA A 178 4.39 -5.46 -0.31
C ALA A 178 4.43 -4.24 0.63
N TRP A 179 3.59 -4.25 1.66
CA TRP A 179 3.44 -3.12 2.59
C TRP A 179 4.71 -2.85 3.39
N THR A 180 5.09 -1.57 3.46
CA THR A 180 6.21 -1.06 4.27
C THR A 180 5.89 0.32 4.84
N ALA A 181 6.70 0.80 5.78
CA ALA A 181 6.64 2.18 6.27
C ALA A 181 6.97 3.27 5.20
N ALA A 182 7.23 2.87 3.95
CA ALA A 182 7.38 3.76 2.80
C ALA A 182 6.25 3.62 1.76
N SER A 183 5.26 2.74 1.99
CA SER A 183 4.06 2.61 1.16
C SER A 183 3.24 3.91 1.22
N PRO A 184 2.69 4.41 0.10
CA PRO A 184 2.07 5.74 0.04
C PRO A 184 0.78 5.85 0.87
N ASP A 185 0.17 4.72 1.20
CA ASP A 185 -1.07 4.61 1.98
C ASP A 185 -0.81 4.45 3.49
N ALA A 186 0.45 4.51 3.94
CA ALA A 186 0.84 4.52 5.34
C ALA A 186 0.81 5.96 5.91
N LEU A 187 -0.38 6.45 6.23
CA LEU A 187 -0.65 7.86 6.53
C LEU A 187 -0.16 8.28 7.93
N THR A 188 0.61 9.35 8.05
CA THR A 188 1.06 9.85 9.35
C THR A 188 0.01 10.68 10.10
N VAL A 189 0.22 10.88 11.40
CA VAL A 189 -0.56 11.78 12.27
C VAL A 189 -0.77 13.18 11.68
N ASN A 190 0.17 13.71 10.91
CA ASN A 190 0.05 15.04 10.29
C ASN A 190 -0.74 15.02 8.97
N GLU A 191 -0.76 13.89 8.26
CA GLU A 191 -1.53 13.74 7.02
C GLU A 191 -2.99 13.44 7.34
N VAL A 192 -3.28 12.52 8.26
CA VAL A 192 -4.66 12.17 8.65
C VAL A 192 -5.41 13.35 9.28
N ARG A 193 -4.75 14.21 10.06
CA ARG A 193 -5.39 15.39 10.68
C ARG A 193 -5.52 16.61 9.74
N GLY A 194 -4.88 16.56 8.57
CA GLY A 194 -4.80 17.67 7.64
C GLY A 194 -4.09 18.94 8.14
N LEU A 195 -4.59 20.06 7.64
CA LEU A 195 -4.06 21.41 7.77
C LEU A 195 -4.77 22.25 8.85
N THR A 196 -6.02 21.94 9.24
CA THR A 196 -6.76 22.79 10.21
C THR A 196 -7.54 22.01 11.27
N ASP A 197 -7.41 22.43 12.55
CA ASP A 197 -8.19 21.89 13.69
C ASP A 197 -9.69 22.32 13.67
N THR A 198 -10.29 22.50 12.48
CA THR A 198 -11.64 23.10 12.29
C THR A 198 -12.40 22.63 11.04
N VAL A 199 -11.73 21.99 10.08
CA VAL A 199 -12.34 21.44 8.86
C VAL A 199 -11.96 19.96 8.86
N HIS A 200 -12.92 19.12 9.21
CA HIS A 200 -12.71 17.69 9.46
C HIS A 200 -12.82 16.87 8.16
N ASP A 201 -12.36 17.47 7.06
CA ASP A 201 -12.34 16.93 5.70
C ASP A 201 -11.21 17.60 4.88
N ASP A 202 -10.13 18.00 5.56
CA ASP A 202 -8.89 18.55 4.96
C ASP A 202 -7.63 17.67 5.14
N GLY A 203 -7.77 16.51 5.80
CA GLY A 203 -6.77 15.45 5.90
C GLY A 203 -6.70 14.48 4.71
N ALA A 204 -5.61 13.71 4.66
CA ALA A 204 -5.30 12.75 3.59
C ALA A 204 -6.24 11.53 3.49
N LEU A 205 -7.17 11.37 4.45
CA LEU A 205 -8.31 10.47 4.29
C LEU A 205 -9.28 10.97 3.19
N PHE A 206 -9.12 12.21 2.72
CA PHE A 206 -9.96 12.87 1.74
C PHE A 206 -9.16 13.37 0.52
N ASP A 207 -9.86 13.52 -0.60
CA ASP A 207 -9.38 14.24 -1.78
C ASP A 207 -9.56 15.76 -1.62
N GLY A 208 -8.99 16.53 -2.57
CA GLY A 208 -9.06 18.00 -2.57
C GLY A 208 -10.47 18.62 -2.74
N ALA A 209 -11.52 17.82 -2.62
CA ALA A 209 -12.93 18.24 -2.59
C ALA A 209 -13.72 17.67 -1.39
N GLY A 210 -13.04 17.13 -0.36
CA GLY A 210 -13.66 16.69 0.90
C GLY A 210 -14.36 15.32 0.82
N ARG A 211 -13.94 14.46 -0.12
CA ARG A 211 -14.52 13.13 -0.36
C ARG A 211 -13.48 12.04 -0.03
N PRO A 212 -13.85 10.89 0.55
CA PRO A 212 -12.89 9.86 0.94
C PRO A 212 -11.94 9.48 -0.20
N ALA A 213 -10.64 9.38 0.11
CA ALA A 213 -9.61 8.89 -0.79
C ALA A 213 -9.38 7.37 -0.66
N PHE A 214 -10.04 6.74 0.33
CA PHE A 214 -9.89 5.35 0.78
C PHE A 214 -11.25 4.72 1.12
N CYS A 215 -11.33 3.39 1.11
CA CYS A 215 -12.47 2.62 1.61
C CYS A 215 -12.27 2.15 3.05
N GLU A 216 -11.04 1.76 3.39
CA GLU A 216 -10.65 1.15 4.66
C GLU A 216 -9.57 2.00 5.33
N PHE A 217 -9.68 2.21 6.65
CA PHE A 217 -8.65 2.85 7.45
C PHE A 217 -8.37 2.05 8.73
N MET A 218 -7.10 1.86 9.10
CA MET A 218 -6.70 0.93 10.15
C MET A 218 -5.70 1.56 11.13
N SER A 219 -5.87 1.36 12.45
CA SER A 219 -4.89 1.77 13.48
C SER A 219 -4.74 0.69 14.54
N MET A 220 -3.50 0.33 14.87
CA MET A 220 -3.22 -0.90 15.63
C MET A 220 -2.81 -0.62 17.08
N HIS A 221 -2.16 0.52 17.35
CA HIS A 221 -1.67 0.80 18.70
C HIS A 221 -1.62 2.28 19.10
N TRP A 222 -2.25 3.19 18.32
CA TRP A 222 -2.21 4.62 18.64
C TRP A 222 -2.71 4.93 20.06
N GLY A 223 -1.82 5.52 20.88
CA GLY A 223 -2.05 5.66 22.32
C GLY A 223 -2.97 6.83 22.72
N VAL A 224 -3.66 6.66 23.85
CA VAL A 224 -4.38 7.79 24.52
C VAL A 224 -3.43 8.95 24.86
N LYS A 225 -2.15 8.67 25.12
CA LYS A 225 -1.11 9.71 25.33
C LYS A 225 -0.84 10.51 24.05
N ASP A 226 -0.99 9.88 22.90
CA ASP A 226 -0.63 10.38 21.59
C ASP A 226 -1.79 11.16 20.97
N ARG A 227 -3.03 10.69 21.16
CA ARG A 227 -4.24 11.50 20.94
C ARG A 227 -4.27 12.78 21.79
N ASN A 228 -3.74 12.72 23.02
CA ASN A 228 -3.64 13.90 23.89
C ASN A 228 -2.50 14.88 23.49
N LYS A 229 -1.75 14.63 22.40
CA LYS A 229 -0.83 15.60 21.78
C LYS A 229 -1.61 16.61 20.92
N VAL A 230 -0.96 17.71 20.54
CA VAL A 230 -1.56 18.77 19.70
C VAL A 230 -1.93 18.19 18.32
N GLY A 231 -3.20 18.34 17.92
CA GLY A 231 -3.78 17.78 16.69
C GLY A 231 -4.25 16.32 16.80
N GLY A 232 -4.17 15.67 17.96
CA GLY A 232 -4.64 14.29 18.11
C GLY A 232 -6.18 14.16 18.18
N GLU A 233 -6.88 15.02 18.91
CA GLU A 233 -8.36 15.03 18.86
C GLU A 233 -8.91 15.41 17.46
N GLU A 234 -8.08 15.98 16.58
CA GLU A 234 -8.41 16.29 15.19
C GLU A 234 -8.35 15.04 14.29
N VAL A 235 -7.32 14.19 14.43
CA VAL A 235 -7.29 12.84 13.81
C VAL A 235 -8.60 12.08 14.05
N VAL A 236 -9.18 12.19 15.25
CA VAL A 236 -10.44 11.51 15.58
C VAL A 236 -11.67 12.22 14.99
N ALA A 237 -11.60 13.53 14.72
CA ALA A 237 -12.65 14.26 14.03
C ALA A 237 -12.69 13.92 12.52
N GLU A 238 -11.52 13.91 11.88
CA GLU A 238 -11.29 13.44 10.51
C GLU A 238 -11.79 12.00 10.32
N VAL A 239 -11.38 11.05 11.16
CA VAL A 239 -11.89 9.66 11.12
C VAL A 239 -13.40 9.58 11.34
N ARG A 240 -13.98 10.41 12.22
CA ARG A 240 -15.44 10.47 12.38
C ARG A 240 -16.13 10.99 11.12
N SER A 241 -15.51 11.93 10.42
CA SER A 241 -16.03 12.52 9.18
C SER A 241 -15.93 11.53 8.02
N PHE A 242 -14.83 10.78 7.94
CA PHE A 242 -14.62 9.67 7.00
C PHE A 242 -15.74 8.64 7.15
N LEU A 243 -16.06 8.28 8.40
CA LEU A 243 -17.19 7.41 8.77
C LEU A 243 -18.60 8.02 8.58
N ARG A 244 -18.75 9.15 7.87
CA ARG A 244 -20.04 9.63 7.30
C ARG A 244 -20.24 9.19 5.85
N TYR A 245 -19.24 8.55 5.27
CA TYR A 245 -19.31 7.88 3.99
C TYR A 245 -19.38 6.36 4.22
N ARG A 246 -19.61 5.56 3.18
CA ARG A 246 -19.68 4.08 3.32
C ARG A 246 -18.29 3.43 3.37
N THR A 247 -17.47 3.89 4.31
CA THR A 247 -16.12 3.40 4.57
C THR A 247 -16.10 2.55 5.85
N HIS A 248 -15.00 1.83 6.08
CA HIS A 248 -14.81 1.09 7.32
C HIS A 248 -13.54 1.56 8.07
N PHE A 249 -13.59 1.47 9.41
CA PHE A 249 -12.50 1.79 10.32
C PHE A 249 -12.22 0.61 11.26
N PHE A 250 -11.03 0.03 11.16
CA PHE A 250 -10.54 -0.99 12.08
C PHE A 250 -9.65 -0.39 13.17
N ALA A 251 -9.83 -0.82 14.43
CA ALA A 251 -8.87 -0.54 15.49
C ALA A 251 -8.58 -1.74 16.41
N GLU A 252 -7.31 -1.91 16.79
CA GLU A 252 -6.82 -2.90 17.78
C GLU A 252 -6.27 -2.21 19.04
N CYS A 253 -6.13 -2.95 20.15
CA CYS A 253 -5.44 -2.56 21.37
C CYS A 253 -5.67 -1.08 21.81
N GLN A 254 -4.59 -0.29 21.92
CA GLN A 254 -4.61 1.09 22.38
C GLN A 254 -5.42 2.02 21.46
N ALA A 255 -5.50 1.73 20.15
CA ALA A 255 -6.23 2.55 19.21
C ALA A 255 -7.73 2.57 19.53
N VAL A 256 -8.32 1.43 19.92
CA VAL A 256 -9.73 1.38 20.36
C VAL A 256 -9.98 2.33 21.54
N ASN A 257 -9.08 2.35 22.53
CA ASN A 257 -9.16 3.26 23.67
C ASN A 257 -8.90 4.72 23.27
N ALA A 258 -7.95 4.98 22.37
CA ALA A 258 -7.70 6.33 21.86
C ALA A 258 -8.92 6.88 21.11
N PHE A 259 -9.37 6.21 20.06
CA PHE A 259 -10.48 6.66 19.21
C PHE A 259 -11.82 6.66 19.94
N GLU A 260 -12.23 5.58 20.60
CA GLU A 260 -13.55 5.56 21.25
C GLU A 260 -13.62 6.54 22.45
N ASN A 261 -12.57 6.65 23.27
CA ASN A 261 -12.60 7.54 24.44
C ASN A 261 -12.23 9.01 24.14
N ALA A 262 -11.95 9.38 22.89
CA ALA A 262 -11.76 10.76 22.39
C ALA A 262 -13.00 11.66 22.53
N ILE A 263 -12.86 13.00 22.48
CA ILE A 263 -14.03 13.90 22.53
C ILE A 263 -14.85 13.85 21.23
N ASN A 264 -14.18 13.70 20.09
CA ASN A 264 -14.79 13.50 18.77
C ASN A 264 -15.11 12.02 18.48
N GLY A 265 -14.73 11.13 19.40
CA GLY A 265 -14.95 9.69 19.40
C GLY A 265 -16.36 9.29 19.82
N ARG A 266 -16.50 8.25 20.65
CA ARG A 266 -17.81 7.65 20.99
C ARG A 266 -18.55 7.18 19.73
N PHE A 267 -17.91 6.33 18.91
CA PHE A 267 -18.53 5.83 17.68
C PHE A 267 -19.62 4.80 18.00
N LEU A 268 -19.34 3.82 18.88
CA LEU A 268 -20.22 2.69 19.20
C LEU A 268 -20.85 2.76 20.61
N THR A 269 -20.26 3.55 21.52
CA THR A 269 -20.69 3.73 22.92
C THR A 269 -21.26 5.12 23.18
N THR A 270 -21.88 5.34 24.33
CA THR A 270 -22.30 6.69 24.78
C THR A 270 -21.23 7.38 25.63
N ASN A 271 -20.79 6.77 26.73
CA ASN A 271 -19.80 7.40 27.63
C ASN A 271 -18.38 6.85 27.48
N GLY A 272 -18.16 5.82 26.67
CA GLY A 272 -16.83 5.26 26.36
C GLY A 272 -16.64 3.83 26.86
N PHE A 273 -15.42 3.32 26.72
CA PHE A 273 -15.01 2.03 27.25
C PHE A 273 -14.24 2.14 28.57
N LEU A 274 -14.46 1.16 29.45
CA LEU A 274 -13.55 0.74 30.50
C LEU A 274 -12.70 -0.43 29.97
N ILE A 275 -11.41 -0.45 30.31
CA ILE A 275 -10.52 -1.56 29.92
C ILE A 275 -10.65 -2.73 30.90
N ALA A 276 -10.76 -3.94 30.37
CA ALA A 276 -11.03 -5.16 31.13
C ALA A 276 -10.01 -6.27 30.82
N ALA A 277 -9.88 -7.19 31.77
CA ALA A 277 -9.04 -8.39 31.63
C ALA A 277 -9.67 -9.42 30.67
N ASP A 278 -8.82 -10.34 30.20
CA ASP A 278 -9.11 -11.32 29.15
C ASP A 278 -10.42 -12.11 29.39
N PRO A 279 -11.35 -12.14 28.42
CA PRO A 279 -12.61 -12.88 28.56
C PRO A 279 -12.39 -14.39 28.62
N SER A 280 -12.59 -14.96 29.81
CA SER A 280 -12.48 -16.40 30.04
C SER A 280 -13.69 -16.96 30.81
N PRO A 281 -14.30 -18.07 30.33
CA PRO A 281 -14.15 -18.62 28.98
C PRO A 281 -14.80 -17.69 27.95
N LEU A 282 -14.30 -17.70 26.72
CA LEU A 282 -14.81 -16.91 25.59
C LEU A 282 -16.10 -17.54 25.02
N VAL A 283 -17.00 -16.71 24.47
CA VAL A 283 -18.16 -17.11 23.67
C VAL A 283 -18.21 -16.26 22.40
N LEU A 284 -18.27 -16.96 21.26
CA LEU A 284 -18.52 -16.40 19.95
C LEU A 284 -20.04 -16.31 19.73
N GLN A 285 -20.50 -15.21 19.14
CA GLN A 285 -21.91 -14.97 18.81
C GLN A 285 -22.07 -14.68 17.32
N ASN A 286 -23.33 -14.56 16.88
CA ASN A 286 -23.75 -14.08 15.57
C ASN A 286 -22.97 -14.65 14.37
N GLN A 287 -22.75 -15.97 14.39
CA GLN A 287 -21.94 -16.71 13.42
C GLN A 287 -22.46 -16.70 11.97
N TRP A 288 -23.54 -15.96 11.70
CA TRP A 288 -24.10 -15.71 10.38
C TRP A 288 -23.72 -14.34 9.79
N TYR A 289 -22.80 -13.58 10.42
CA TYR A 289 -22.18 -12.38 9.84
C TYR A 289 -20.73 -12.62 9.40
N PRO A 290 -20.24 -11.92 8.38
CA PRO A 290 -18.86 -12.04 7.87
C PRO A 290 -17.77 -11.83 8.92
N PHE A 291 -17.87 -10.77 9.73
CA PHE A 291 -16.94 -10.49 10.85
C PHE A 291 -16.80 -11.64 11.86
N ALA A 292 -17.83 -12.47 12.01
CA ALA A 292 -17.84 -13.56 12.97
C ALA A 292 -17.19 -14.85 12.43
N GLN A 293 -16.84 -14.91 11.13
CA GLN A 293 -16.43 -16.14 10.46
C GLN A 293 -15.07 -16.67 10.91
N LEU A 294 -15.08 -17.76 11.66
CA LEU A 294 -13.93 -18.62 11.89
C LEU A 294 -14.33 -20.10 12.07
N ASP A 295 -13.33 -20.97 11.93
CA ASP A 295 -13.44 -22.41 12.21
C ASP A 295 -12.23 -22.84 13.06
N GLY A 296 -12.44 -23.73 14.02
CA GLY A 296 -11.41 -24.14 14.99
C GLY A 296 -11.40 -23.32 16.29
N GLY A 297 -10.39 -23.53 17.15
CA GLY A 297 -10.27 -22.81 18.42
C GLY A 297 -9.80 -21.35 18.24
N PHE A 298 -10.06 -20.51 19.24
CA PHE A 298 -9.58 -19.12 19.34
C PHE A 298 -8.85 -18.93 20.68
N THR A 299 -7.72 -18.21 20.70
CA THR A 299 -7.02 -17.79 21.92
C THR A 299 -6.85 -16.27 21.97
N THR A 300 -7.17 -15.66 23.11
CA THR A 300 -6.93 -14.24 23.37
C THR A 300 -5.43 -13.97 23.54
N VAL A 301 -4.86 -13.09 22.72
CA VAL A 301 -3.54 -12.51 22.99
C VAL A 301 -3.71 -11.39 24.03
N GLY A 302 -2.69 -11.21 24.87
CA GLY A 302 -2.69 -10.15 25.88
C GLY A 302 -2.44 -8.77 25.29
N GLY A 303 -2.16 -7.81 26.16
CA GLY A 303 -1.91 -6.41 25.80
C GLY A 303 -2.14 -5.48 26.99
N SER A 304 -2.08 -4.17 26.74
CA SER A 304 -2.57 -3.15 27.66
C SER A 304 -4.11 -3.02 27.57
N GLU A 305 -4.67 -3.17 26.37
CA GLU A 305 -6.10 -3.07 26.06
C GLU A 305 -6.61 -4.44 25.55
N ARG A 306 -6.95 -5.34 26.48
CA ARG A 306 -7.21 -6.76 26.17
C ARG A 306 -8.66 -7.07 25.80
N SER A 307 -9.58 -6.35 26.43
CA SER A 307 -11.01 -6.39 26.14
C SER A 307 -11.67 -5.16 26.74
N TYR A 308 -12.90 -4.90 26.32
CA TYR A 308 -13.61 -3.68 26.65
C TYR A 308 -14.84 -3.97 27.50
N SER A 309 -15.31 -2.98 28.24
CA SER A 309 -16.51 -3.06 29.07
C SER A 309 -17.18 -1.70 29.13
N LEU A 310 -18.49 -1.67 29.35
CA LEU A 310 -19.24 -0.43 29.48
C LEU A 310 -19.25 0.07 30.94
N PRO A 311 -19.35 1.40 31.15
CA PRO A 311 -19.66 1.97 32.46
C PRO A 311 -20.94 1.36 33.07
N PRO A 312 -21.02 1.16 34.40
CA PRO A 312 -22.17 0.49 35.02
C PRO A 312 -23.51 1.19 34.77
N GLY A 313 -24.33 0.61 33.89
CA GLY A 313 -25.66 1.12 33.51
C GLY A 313 -25.73 1.65 32.07
N ASP A 314 -24.61 1.74 31.36
CA ASP A 314 -24.57 2.05 29.93
C ASP A 314 -24.99 0.85 29.07
N VAL A 315 -25.31 1.16 27.81
CA VAL A 315 -25.51 0.20 26.71
C VAL A 315 -24.76 0.67 25.46
N TYR A 316 -24.49 -0.25 24.55
CA TYR A 316 -24.04 0.07 23.20
C TYR A 316 -25.13 0.80 22.42
N LYS A 317 -24.75 1.58 21.40
CA LYS A 317 -25.71 2.27 20.53
C LYS A 317 -26.48 1.28 19.64
N GLY A 318 -25.78 0.27 19.11
CA GLY A 318 -26.37 -0.90 18.44
C GLY A 318 -26.59 -2.05 19.42
N ASN A 319 -27.58 -2.92 19.16
CA ASN A 319 -27.98 -4.00 20.09
C ASN A 319 -27.34 -5.37 19.75
N ASP A 320 -26.66 -5.42 18.61
CA ASP A 320 -26.22 -6.57 17.83
C ASP A 320 -24.69 -6.63 17.67
N ILE A 321 -23.99 -5.56 18.02
CA ILE A 321 -22.59 -5.26 17.62
C ILE A 321 -21.49 -6.12 18.26
N VAL A 322 -21.81 -7.05 19.17
CA VAL A 322 -20.80 -7.86 19.89
C VAL A 322 -20.67 -9.24 19.27
N MET A 323 -19.48 -9.56 18.76
CA MET A 323 -19.19 -10.83 18.10
C MET A 323 -18.47 -11.83 19.02
N MET A 324 -17.64 -11.35 19.95
CA MET A 324 -17.00 -12.18 20.97
C MET A 324 -17.02 -11.52 22.34
N THR A 325 -17.42 -12.27 23.35
CA THR A 325 -17.62 -11.80 24.74
C THR A 325 -17.30 -12.90 25.74
N LYS A 326 -17.22 -12.55 27.01
CA LYS A 326 -17.10 -13.52 28.11
C LYS A 326 -18.37 -14.37 28.24
N SER A 327 -18.21 -15.65 28.59
CA SER A 327 -19.36 -16.55 28.81
C SER A 327 -20.25 -16.10 29.97
N GLY A 328 -21.56 -16.20 29.77
CA GLY A 328 -22.59 -15.87 30.76
C GLY A 328 -23.07 -14.41 30.76
N THR A 329 -22.58 -13.56 29.86
CA THR A 329 -22.97 -12.15 29.71
C THR A 329 -24.31 -11.96 28.98
N THR A 330 -25.36 -12.71 29.35
CA THR A 330 -26.69 -12.64 28.70
C THR A 330 -27.73 -12.01 29.63
N PRO A 331 -28.43 -10.93 29.22
CA PRO A 331 -28.26 -10.15 27.99
C PRO A 331 -26.92 -9.40 27.97
N LEU A 332 -26.47 -9.02 26.76
CA LEU A 332 -25.20 -8.30 26.55
C LEU A 332 -25.20 -6.99 27.34
N VAL A 333 -24.30 -6.89 28.32
CA VAL A 333 -24.20 -5.78 29.30
C VAL A 333 -22.83 -5.09 29.29
N GLY A 334 -22.07 -5.23 28.20
CA GLY A 334 -20.76 -4.58 28.06
C GLY A 334 -19.70 -5.13 29.02
N GLN A 335 -19.33 -6.42 28.94
CA GLN A 335 -18.47 -7.06 29.95
C GLN A 335 -17.43 -8.03 29.38
N SER A 336 -16.17 -7.58 29.33
CA SER A 336 -15.05 -8.24 28.64
C SER A 336 -15.45 -8.65 27.22
N ASP A 337 -15.90 -7.68 26.43
CA ASP A 337 -16.17 -7.84 25.01
C ASP A 337 -14.86 -7.67 24.23
N LEU A 338 -14.55 -8.63 23.34
CA LEU A 338 -13.24 -8.77 22.68
C LEU A 338 -13.27 -8.31 21.23
N TRP A 339 -14.32 -8.69 20.50
CA TRP A 339 -14.48 -8.40 19.08
C TRP A 339 -15.88 -7.85 18.86
N MET A 340 -15.94 -6.66 18.26
CA MET A 340 -17.16 -5.89 18.07
C MET A 340 -17.15 -5.22 16.70
N THR A 341 -18.33 -5.03 16.10
CA THR A 341 -18.48 -4.31 14.83
C THR A 341 -19.85 -3.64 14.72
N GLY A 342 -19.92 -2.41 14.21
CA GLY A 342 -21.17 -1.68 14.06
C GLY A 342 -21.03 -0.34 13.34
N TYR A 343 -22.15 0.26 12.93
CA TYR A 343 -22.15 1.54 12.22
C TYR A 343 -22.00 2.75 13.15
N LEU A 344 -21.41 3.84 12.63
CA LEU A 344 -21.23 5.10 13.36
C LEU A 344 -22.55 5.58 13.97
N ASP A 345 -22.53 5.92 15.27
CA ASP A 345 -23.69 6.36 16.05
C ASP A 345 -24.88 5.37 16.07
N ALA A 346 -24.69 4.13 15.60
CA ALA A 346 -25.75 3.18 15.24
C ALA A 346 -26.79 3.75 14.26
N GLY A 347 -26.31 4.51 13.26
CA GLY A 347 -27.14 4.98 12.14
C GLY A 347 -27.73 3.84 11.30
N CYS A 348 -27.14 2.64 11.38
CA CYS A 348 -27.65 1.39 10.81
C CYS A 348 -27.43 0.23 11.80
N SER A 349 -28.21 -0.85 11.67
CA SER A 349 -28.06 -2.12 12.41
C SER A 349 -27.35 -3.14 11.52
N ILE A 350 -26.38 -3.88 12.07
CA ILE A 350 -25.67 -4.91 11.30
C ILE A 350 -26.55 -6.14 10.99
N ALA A 351 -27.72 -6.24 11.61
CA ALA A 351 -28.76 -7.21 11.30
C ALA A 351 -29.76 -6.74 10.23
N ASP A 352 -29.67 -5.51 9.74
CA ASP A 352 -30.56 -4.95 8.72
C ASP A 352 -29.90 -5.04 7.33
N GLU A 353 -30.21 -6.13 6.63
CA GLU A 353 -29.74 -6.46 5.27
C GLU A 353 -30.45 -5.63 4.18
N SER A 354 -31.23 -4.59 4.55
CA SER A 354 -31.98 -3.78 3.58
C SER A 354 -31.19 -2.59 3.04
N GLU A 355 -31.41 -2.30 1.76
CA GLU A 355 -30.95 -1.10 1.05
C GLU A 355 -31.23 0.21 1.82
N SER A 356 -32.28 0.24 2.67
CA SER A 356 -32.65 1.40 3.48
C SER A 356 -31.68 1.71 4.64
N CYS A 357 -30.87 0.74 5.05
CA CYS A 357 -29.83 0.89 6.06
C CYS A 357 -28.50 1.40 5.44
N MET A 358 -28.35 1.25 4.12
CA MET A 358 -27.10 1.47 3.37
C MET A 358 -26.93 2.93 2.90
N VAL A 359 -27.16 3.94 3.76
CA VAL A 359 -27.10 5.36 3.33
C VAL A 359 -26.27 6.23 4.28
N GLY A 360 -25.03 6.52 3.89
CA GLY A 360 -24.23 7.62 4.45
C GLY A 360 -23.74 7.43 5.89
N VAL A 361 -23.42 6.19 6.27
CA VAL A 361 -22.86 5.87 7.60
C VAL A 361 -21.78 4.80 7.43
N GLY A 362 -20.59 5.06 7.95
CA GLY A 362 -19.47 4.13 7.94
C GLY A 362 -19.53 3.11 9.06
N LYS A 363 -18.74 2.05 8.93
CA LYS A 363 -18.74 0.85 9.77
C LYS A 363 -17.44 0.79 10.58
N ILE A 364 -17.50 0.36 11.82
CA ILE A 364 -16.35 0.37 12.75
C ILE A 364 -16.20 -1.02 13.36
N SER A 365 -14.99 -1.57 13.32
CA SER A 365 -14.66 -2.83 14.01
C SER A 365 -13.54 -2.65 15.03
N TYR A 366 -13.73 -3.20 16.22
CA TYR A 366 -12.83 -3.06 17.37
C TYR A 366 -12.40 -4.43 17.90
N LEU A 367 -11.08 -4.65 17.96
CA LEU A 367 -10.45 -5.85 18.50
C LEU A 367 -9.67 -5.53 19.79
N GLY A 368 -9.81 -6.39 20.80
CA GLY A 368 -8.99 -6.38 22.02
C GLY A 368 -7.88 -7.42 21.93
N GLY A 369 -6.77 -7.20 22.65
CA GLY A 369 -5.52 -7.94 22.42
C GLY A 369 -4.57 -7.12 21.55
N HIS A 370 -3.39 -7.67 21.24
CA HIS A 370 -2.31 -6.96 20.54
C HIS A 370 -1.35 -7.92 19.83
N SER A 371 -1.09 -7.71 18.53
CA SER A 371 -0.17 -8.50 17.71
C SER A 371 -0.51 -9.99 17.71
N TYR A 372 -1.62 -10.31 17.04
CA TYR A 372 -1.99 -11.69 16.76
C TYR A 372 -1.00 -12.36 15.80
N GLU A 373 -0.82 -13.67 15.92
CA GLU A 373 0.18 -14.41 15.15
C GLU A 373 -0.20 -14.51 13.66
N ILE A 374 0.78 -14.37 12.76
CA ILE A 374 0.61 -14.64 11.33
C ILE A 374 0.90 -16.11 10.96
N LYS A 375 1.13 -16.97 11.96
CA LYS A 375 1.58 -18.36 11.79
C LYS A 375 0.43 -19.27 11.35
N THR A 376 0.67 -20.10 10.34
CA THR A 376 -0.20 -21.22 9.94
C THR A 376 0.54 -22.56 10.11
N PRO A 377 -0.15 -23.71 10.24
CA PRO A 377 -1.61 -23.89 10.31
C PRO A 377 -2.27 -23.24 11.53
N ILE A 378 -3.48 -22.71 11.36
CA ILE A 378 -4.22 -22.03 12.43
C ILE A 378 -4.63 -23.02 13.54
N THR A 379 -4.87 -24.31 13.25
CA THR A 379 -5.13 -25.30 14.31
C THR A 379 -3.97 -25.49 15.30
N ALA A 380 -2.74 -25.10 14.93
CA ALA A 380 -1.58 -25.09 15.81
C ALA A 380 -1.31 -23.71 16.45
N ASN A 381 -1.87 -22.63 15.89
CA ASN A 381 -1.67 -21.23 16.31
C ASN A 381 -3.05 -20.57 16.47
N LEU A 382 -3.72 -20.85 17.60
CA LEU A 382 -5.14 -20.51 17.83
C LEU A 382 -5.37 -19.00 18.03
N ASP A 383 -4.30 -18.23 18.21
CA ASP A 383 -4.23 -16.77 18.17
C ASP A 383 -4.26 -16.22 16.75
N SER A 384 -3.75 -16.92 15.73
CA SER A 384 -3.82 -16.48 14.32
C SER A 384 -5.24 -16.28 13.77
N GLN A 385 -6.27 -16.68 14.53
CA GLN A 385 -7.65 -16.30 14.27
C GLN A 385 -7.91 -14.79 14.45
N GLY A 386 -7.16 -14.07 15.29
CA GLY A 386 -7.30 -12.61 15.42
C GLY A 386 -6.91 -11.89 14.12
N THR A 387 -5.79 -12.32 13.52
CA THR A 387 -5.38 -11.95 12.16
C THR A 387 -6.47 -12.26 11.12
N ARG A 388 -7.16 -13.40 11.24
CA ARG A 388 -8.33 -13.71 10.41
C ARG A 388 -9.51 -12.75 10.65
N LEU A 389 -9.77 -12.28 11.88
CA LEU A 389 -10.84 -11.30 12.14
C LEU A 389 -10.54 -9.93 11.51
N PHE A 390 -9.27 -9.50 11.54
CA PHE A 390 -8.78 -8.33 10.80
C PHE A 390 -9.02 -8.50 9.30
N LEU A 391 -8.56 -9.61 8.70
CA LEU A 391 -8.74 -9.88 7.28
C LEU A 391 -10.22 -10.02 6.87
N ASN A 392 -11.08 -10.56 7.75
CA ASN A 392 -12.54 -10.59 7.54
C ASN A 392 -13.12 -9.19 7.35
N SER A 393 -12.58 -8.16 8.02
CA SER A 393 -13.14 -6.80 7.98
C SER A 393 -12.76 -5.99 6.73
N LEU A 394 -11.72 -6.40 5.99
CA LEU A 394 -11.32 -5.76 4.73
C LEU A 394 -12.42 -5.78 3.67
N PHE A 395 -13.15 -6.89 3.57
CA PHE A 395 -14.21 -7.09 2.59
C PHE A 395 -15.58 -6.56 3.04
N GLU A 396 -15.60 -5.79 4.13
CA GLU A 396 -16.80 -5.23 4.76
C GLU A 396 -16.85 -3.69 4.71
N ALA A 397 -15.87 -3.02 4.11
CA ALA A 397 -16.08 -1.68 3.59
C ALA A 397 -17.06 -1.77 2.41
N ASP A 398 -18.20 -1.08 2.46
CA ASP A 398 -19.26 -1.26 1.45
C ASP A 398 -18.76 -1.07 0.01
N CYS A 399 -17.72 -0.25 -0.24
CA CYS A 399 -17.14 -0.04 -1.58
C CYS A 399 -16.70 -1.34 -2.30
N VAL A 400 -16.56 -2.45 -1.57
CA VAL A 400 -16.24 -3.80 -2.07
C VAL A 400 -17.43 -4.45 -2.78
N THR A 401 -18.67 -4.03 -2.47
CA THR A 401 -19.90 -4.70 -2.92
C THR A 401 -20.57 -4.01 -4.10
N ASP A 402 -21.30 -4.79 -4.89
CA ASP A 402 -22.09 -4.34 -6.04
C ASP A 402 -23.16 -3.30 -5.65
N TRP A 403 -23.82 -3.46 -4.49
CA TRP A 403 -24.83 -2.53 -3.96
C TRP A 403 -24.24 -1.17 -3.52
N ALA A 404 -22.92 -1.08 -3.51
CA ALA A 404 -22.14 0.11 -3.18
C ALA A 404 -21.06 0.41 -4.23
N ALA A 405 -21.18 -0.15 -5.44
CA ALA A 405 -20.34 0.23 -6.57
C ALA A 405 -20.70 1.65 -7.08
N PRO A 406 -19.71 2.44 -7.53
CA PRO A 406 -19.97 3.61 -8.36
C PRO A 406 -20.44 3.19 -9.76
N TYR A 407 -21.35 3.97 -10.36
CA TYR A 407 -21.84 3.74 -11.71
C TYR A 407 -21.84 5.07 -12.46
N VAL A 408 -20.75 5.31 -13.19
CA VAL A 408 -20.57 6.52 -14.00
C VAL A 408 -21.26 6.34 -15.35
N GLN A 409 -22.18 7.25 -15.67
CA GLN A 409 -22.70 7.44 -17.01
C GLN A 409 -22.12 8.73 -17.60
N VAL A 410 -21.85 8.71 -18.91
CA VAL A 410 -21.44 9.89 -19.68
C VAL A 410 -22.20 9.91 -21.01
N THR A 411 -22.67 11.10 -21.40
CA THR A 411 -23.34 11.36 -22.68
C THR A 411 -22.56 12.43 -23.43
N LYS A 412 -22.31 12.20 -24.72
CA LYS A 412 -21.67 13.16 -25.63
C LYS A 412 -22.74 13.76 -26.55
N THR A 413 -22.72 15.07 -26.74
CA THR A 413 -23.64 15.76 -27.65
C THR A 413 -22.90 16.80 -28.50
N GLY A 414 -23.38 17.06 -29.71
CA GLY A 414 -22.81 18.01 -30.67
C GLY A 414 -23.83 18.45 -31.73
N PRO A 415 -23.40 19.20 -32.75
CA PRO A 415 -24.28 19.64 -33.84
C PRO A 415 -24.41 18.55 -34.91
N GLY A 416 -25.58 17.93 -35.05
CA GLY A 416 -25.79 16.83 -36.01
C GLY A 416 -25.48 17.19 -37.48
N ALA A 417 -25.81 18.43 -37.89
CA ALA A 417 -25.35 19.03 -39.14
C ALA A 417 -24.96 20.50 -38.91
N THR A 418 -24.01 21.03 -39.68
CA THR A 418 -23.47 22.38 -39.50
C THR A 418 -22.88 22.94 -40.80
N THR A 419 -22.88 24.27 -40.93
CA THR A 419 -22.08 25.03 -41.90
C THR A 419 -20.86 25.72 -41.25
N ASN A 420 -20.77 25.66 -39.92
CA ASN A 420 -19.64 26.21 -39.17
C ASN A 420 -18.49 25.20 -39.11
N SER A 421 -17.32 25.59 -39.62
CA SER A 421 -16.07 24.82 -39.55
C SER A 421 -15.49 24.66 -38.12
N THR A 422 -16.10 25.29 -37.12
CA THR A 422 -15.75 25.15 -35.71
C THR A 422 -16.97 24.68 -34.95
N VAL A 423 -16.85 23.54 -34.27
CA VAL A 423 -17.95 22.88 -33.54
C VAL A 423 -17.55 22.58 -32.11
N SER A 424 -18.54 22.49 -31.22
CA SER A 424 -18.34 22.14 -29.81
C SER A 424 -19.09 20.87 -29.46
N PHE A 425 -18.40 19.89 -28.88
CA PHE A 425 -18.97 18.75 -28.19
C PHE A 425 -19.14 19.06 -26.70
N THR A 426 -20.20 18.53 -26.09
CA THR A 426 -20.47 18.59 -24.65
C THR A 426 -20.49 17.18 -24.08
N PHE A 427 -19.85 16.99 -22.92
CA PHE A 427 -19.79 15.74 -22.17
C PHE A 427 -20.50 15.94 -20.84
N ASP A 428 -21.75 15.49 -20.76
CA ASP A 428 -22.52 15.50 -19.53
C ASP A 428 -22.28 14.17 -18.81
N TYR A 429 -21.72 14.23 -17.60
CA TYR A 429 -21.34 13.06 -16.80
C TYR A 429 -22.05 13.06 -15.44
N ALA A 430 -22.40 11.88 -14.96
CA ALA A 430 -23.04 11.69 -13.66
C ALA A 430 -22.67 10.33 -13.05
N ASN A 431 -22.52 10.27 -11.73
CA ASN A 431 -22.45 9.00 -11.01
C ASN A 431 -23.81 8.69 -10.39
N PHE A 432 -24.49 7.67 -10.92
CA PHE A 432 -25.77 7.17 -10.42
C PHE A 432 -25.61 6.00 -9.44
N GLY A 433 -24.37 5.54 -9.22
CA GLY A 433 -24.05 4.50 -8.25
C GLY A 433 -23.97 5.01 -6.82
N SER A 434 -23.74 4.08 -5.90
CA SER A 434 -24.05 4.24 -4.49
C SER A 434 -22.91 4.84 -3.64
N THR A 435 -21.68 4.85 -4.16
CA THR A 435 -20.47 5.45 -3.56
C THR A 435 -19.76 6.37 -4.55
N THR A 436 -18.56 6.87 -4.20
CA THR A 436 -17.73 7.73 -5.05
C THR A 436 -17.00 6.91 -6.12
N ALA A 437 -17.11 7.31 -7.38
CA ALA A 437 -16.19 6.88 -8.43
C ALA A 437 -14.86 7.59 -8.21
N PHE A 438 -13.77 6.87 -7.95
CA PHE A 438 -12.47 7.50 -7.72
C PHE A 438 -11.75 7.79 -9.05
N ASP A 439 -10.93 8.84 -9.06
CA ASP A 439 -10.05 9.25 -10.17
C ASP A 439 -10.67 9.12 -11.57
N VAL A 440 -11.85 9.73 -11.74
CA VAL A 440 -12.57 9.79 -13.00
C VAL A 440 -11.81 10.65 -14.01
N VAL A 441 -11.51 10.07 -15.17
CA VAL A 441 -10.80 10.71 -16.28
C VAL A 441 -11.60 10.52 -17.56
N ILE A 442 -11.91 11.62 -18.26
CA ILE A 442 -12.48 11.59 -19.61
C ILE A 442 -11.33 11.75 -20.62
N SER A 443 -11.26 10.91 -21.64
CA SER A 443 -10.30 11.01 -22.75
C SER A 443 -10.98 10.88 -24.12
N ASP A 444 -10.94 11.95 -24.90
CA ASP A 444 -11.42 12.03 -26.29
C ASP A 444 -10.23 11.91 -27.24
N THR A 445 -10.20 10.90 -28.11
CA THR A 445 -9.16 10.80 -29.16
C THR A 445 -9.69 11.42 -30.45
N LEU A 446 -9.18 12.60 -30.81
CA LEU A 446 -9.70 13.38 -31.93
C LEU A 446 -9.56 12.62 -33.26
N PRO A 447 -10.67 12.36 -33.98
CA PRO A 447 -10.64 11.75 -35.30
C PRO A 447 -9.81 12.55 -36.32
N ALA A 448 -9.28 11.86 -37.33
CA ALA A 448 -8.56 12.50 -38.42
C ALA A 448 -9.41 13.60 -39.10
N GLY A 449 -8.85 14.81 -39.20
CA GLY A 449 -9.54 15.98 -39.75
C GLY A 449 -10.27 16.84 -38.71
N MET A 450 -10.40 16.39 -37.45
CA MET A 450 -10.62 17.30 -36.33
C MET A 450 -9.28 17.89 -35.86
N THR A 451 -9.30 19.10 -35.31
CA THR A 451 -8.14 19.72 -34.63
C THR A 451 -8.61 20.48 -33.41
N PHE A 452 -7.92 20.31 -32.28
CA PHE A 452 -8.24 20.96 -31.01
C PHE A 452 -8.19 22.49 -31.12
N VAL A 453 -9.25 23.16 -30.65
CA VAL A 453 -9.30 24.63 -30.52
C VAL A 453 -9.27 25.03 -29.05
N SER A 454 -10.13 24.43 -28.21
CA SER A 454 -10.17 24.68 -26.77
C SER A 454 -10.97 23.61 -26.02
N ALA A 455 -10.77 23.51 -24.71
CA ALA A 455 -11.66 22.79 -23.80
C ALA A 455 -11.97 23.62 -22.55
N THR A 456 -13.12 23.38 -21.95
CA THR A 456 -13.47 23.88 -20.60
C THR A 456 -13.07 22.84 -19.53
N GLY A 457 -13.29 23.14 -18.25
CA GLY A 457 -13.03 22.20 -17.15
C GLY A 457 -11.55 21.80 -16.95
N GLY A 458 -10.61 22.56 -17.51
CA GLY A 458 -9.18 22.23 -17.44
C GLY A 458 -8.71 21.15 -18.41
N GLY A 459 -9.54 20.75 -19.39
CA GLY A 459 -9.16 19.75 -20.40
C GLY A 459 -7.91 20.15 -21.19
N THR A 460 -6.97 19.22 -21.36
CA THR A 460 -5.70 19.44 -22.05
C THR A 460 -5.54 18.52 -23.25
N ALA A 461 -4.94 19.02 -24.34
CA ALA A 461 -4.76 18.28 -25.58
C ALA A 461 -3.29 17.92 -25.82
N VAL A 462 -2.97 16.63 -25.89
CA VAL A 462 -1.62 16.09 -26.12
C VAL A 462 -1.71 14.92 -27.09
N GLY A 463 -0.86 14.90 -28.12
CA GLY A 463 -0.80 13.79 -29.09
C GLY A 463 -2.04 13.58 -29.97
N GLY A 464 -3.06 14.46 -29.87
CA GLY A 464 -4.37 14.28 -30.51
C GLY A 464 -5.46 13.77 -29.55
N VAL A 465 -5.11 13.41 -28.31
CA VAL A 465 -6.06 13.08 -27.25
C VAL A 465 -6.33 14.33 -26.41
N VAL A 466 -7.59 14.55 -26.03
CA VAL A 466 -8.02 15.59 -25.08
C VAL A 466 -8.46 14.91 -23.79
N THR A 467 -7.81 15.24 -22.68
CA THR A 467 -8.01 14.58 -21.39
C THR A 467 -8.45 15.57 -20.30
N TRP A 468 -9.46 15.19 -19.52
CA TRP A 468 -9.93 15.87 -18.31
C TRP A 468 -9.77 14.94 -17.12
N HIS A 469 -9.01 15.37 -16.11
CA HIS A 469 -8.98 14.70 -14.80
C HIS A 469 -10.03 15.36 -13.90
N LEU A 470 -11.10 14.64 -13.59
CA LEU A 470 -12.21 15.12 -12.75
C LEU A 470 -11.99 14.79 -11.26
N GLY A 471 -11.06 13.87 -10.97
CA GLY A 471 -10.86 13.30 -9.63
C GLY A 471 -12.05 12.43 -9.24
N GLY A 472 -12.36 12.36 -7.94
CA GLY A 472 -13.58 11.68 -7.49
C GLY A 472 -14.87 12.26 -8.12
N VAL A 473 -15.90 11.43 -8.26
CA VAL A 473 -17.29 11.85 -8.54
C VAL A 473 -18.22 11.10 -7.58
N ALA A 474 -18.75 11.80 -6.58
CA ALA A 474 -19.60 11.22 -5.54
C ALA A 474 -20.95 10.71 -6.09
N ASN A 475 -21.60 9.81 -5.35
CA ASN A 475 -22.99 9.40 -5.57
C ASN A 475 -23.90 10.61 -5.80
N GLY A 476 -24.65 10.60 -6.91
CA GLY A 476 -25.58 11.67 -7.29
C GLY A 476 -24.93 12.96 -7.78
N ALA A 477 -23.59 13.04 -7.83
CA ALA A 477 -22.88 14.16 -8.40
C ALA A 477 -22.88 14.06 -9.93
N ALA A 478 -23.08 15.21 -10.58
CA ALA A 478 -23.06 15.36 -12.03
C ALA A 478 -22.34 16.66 -12.42
N GLY A 479 -21.81 16.69 -13.64
CA GLY A 479 -21.12 17.84 -14.20
C GLY A 479 -21.12 17.81 -15.73
N SER A 480 -20.49 18.82 -16.32
CA SER A 480 -20.42 18.97 -17.77
C SER A 480 -19.10 19.63 -18.16
N VAL A 481 -18.43 19.10 -19.18
CA VAL A 481 -17.25 19.72 -19.82
C VAL A 481 -17.46 19.79 -21.33
N THR A 482 -16.81 20.76 -21.98
CA THR A 482 -16.95 21.00 -23.42
C THR A 482 -15.61 21.02 -24.14
N LEU A 483 -15.63 20.55 -25.38
CA LEU A 483 -14.51 20.46 -26.31
C LEU A 483 -14.89 21.21 -27.58
N THR A 484 -14.09 22.19 -27.99
CA THR A 484 -14.23 22.86 -29.28
C THR A 484 -13.13 22.41 -30.23
N VAL A 485 -13.52 22.05 -31.45
CA VAL A 485 -12.61 21.61 -32.52
C VAL A 485 -12.90 22.35 -33.82
N SER A 486 -11.88 22.51 -34.65
CA SER A 486 -12.03 22.91 -36.05
C SER A 486 -11.99 21.70 -36.96
N LEU A 487 -12.86 21.67 -37.96
CA LEU A 487 -13.00 20.63 -38.96
C LEU A 487 -12.23 21.01 -40.24
N ALA A 488 -11.49 20.07 -40.82
CA ALA A 488 -10.56 20.35 -41.93
C ALA A 488 -11.23 20.65 -43.29
N GLY A 489 -12.50 20.30 -43.44
CA GLY A 489 -13.29 20.48 -44.66
C GLY A 489 -14.61 19.71 -44.60
N GLU A 490 -15.38 19.77 -45.68
CA GLU A 490 -16.68 19.09 -45.84
C GLU A 490 -16.61 17.59 -45.51
N GLY A 491 -17.63 17.07 -44.82
CA GLY A 491 -17.82 15.64 -44.57
C GLY A 491 -18.42 15.31 -43.19
N VAL A 492 -18.74 14.03 -43.02
CA VAL A 492 -19.26 13.47 -41.75
C VAL A 492 -18.10 13.05 -40.85
N TYR A 493 -18.05 13.62 -39.64
CA TYR A 493 -17.09 13.29 -38.60
C TYR A 493 -17.81 12.59 -37.44
N SER A 494 -17.34 11.40 -37.04
CA SER A 494 -17.86 10.66 -35.87
C SER A 494 -16.83 10.67 -34.75
N ASN A 495 -17.23 11.01 -33.53
CA ASN A 495 -16.33 11.10 -32.37
C ASN A 495 -16.94 10.44 -31.11
N THR A 496 -16.14 9.64 -30.39
CA THR A 496 -16.47 8.94 -29.14
C THR A 496 -15.36 9.22 -28.12
N ALA A 497 -15.69 9.37 -26.83
CA ALA A 497 -14.69 9.43 -25.76
C ALA A 497 -14.77 8.20 -24.85
N LEU A 498 -13.65 7.85 -24.24
CA LEU A 498 -13.55 6.85 -23.18
C LEU A 498 -13.52 7.56 -21.82
N VAL A 499 -14.19 7.01 -20.82
CA VAL A 499 -14.09 7.44 -19.43
C VAL A 499 -13.57 6.27 -18.60
N THR A 500 -12.54 6.52 -17.81
CA THR A 500 -11.95 5.57 -16.87
C THR A 500 -12.11 6.09 -15.45
N TYR A 501 -12.33 5.20 -14.49
CA TYR A 501 -12.47 5.51 -13.06
C TYR A 501 -12.13 4.27 -12.23
N PHE A 502 -12.21 4.37 -10.90
CA PHE A 502 -12.02 3.23 -10.00
C PHE A 502 -13.22 3.03 -9.08
N ALA A 503 -13.54 1.76 -8.83
CA ALA A 503 -14.38 1.30 -7.73
C ALA A 503 -13.43 0.70 -6.67
N GLY A 504 -13.23 1.41 -5.56
CA GLY A 504 -12.13 1.09 -4.64
C GLY A 504 -10.78 1.16 -5.36
N ASN A 505 -10.07 0.03 -5.42
CA ASN A 505 -8.85 -0.17 -6.21
C ASN A 505 -9.09 -0.83 -7.59
N THR A 506 -10.30 -1.30 -7.89
CA THR A 506 -10.61 -2.00 -9.15
C THR A 506 -10.88 -0.99 -10.28
N PRO A 507 -10.13 -1.04 -11.39
CA PRO A 507 -10.33 -0.11 -12.52
C PRO A 507 -11.63 -0.40 -13.27
N GLN A 508 -12.29 0.66 -13.70
CA GLN A 508 -13.57 0.66 -14.39
C GLN A 508 -13.50 1.55 -15.63
N SER A 509 -14.28 1.23 -16.67
CA SER A 509 -14.36 2.06 -17.88
C SER A 509 -15.72 2.04 -18.55
N VAL A 510 -16.06 3.14 -19.22
CA VAL A 510 -17.31 3.34 -19.97
C VAL A 510 -17.07 4.27 -21.15
N SER A 511 -17.59 3.94 -22.32
CA SER A 511 -17.54 4.80 -23.51
C SER A 511 -18.76 5.73 -23.58
N THR A 512 -18.60 6.91 -24.16
CA THR A 512 -19.75 7.72 -24.59
C THR A 512 -20.52 7.04 -25.72
N ASN A 513 -21.72 7.54 -26.03
CA ASN A 513 -22.25 7.39 -27.39
C ASN A 513 -21.25 7.95 -28.42
N ALA A 514 -21.28 7.41 -29.63
CA ALA A 514 -20.64 8.03 -30.78
C ALA A 514 -21.50 9.21 -31.25
N GLU A 515 -20.89 10.39 -31.40
CA GLU A 515 -21.57 11.60 -31.83
C GLU A 515 -21.09 12.02 -33.23
N THR A 516 -22.04 12.21 -34.15
CA THR A 516 -21.76 12.48 -35.57
C THR A 516 -22.11 13.92 -35.95
N VAL A 517 -21.17 14.60 -36.61
CA VAL A 517 -21.32 15.94 -37.17
C VAL A 517 -21.16 15.89 -38.68
N ASP A 518 -22.21 16.21 -39.43
CA ASP A 518 -22.12 16.46 -40.87
C ASP A 518 -21.78 17.93 -41.14
N TYR A 519 -20.53 18.21 -41.55
CA TYR A 519 -20.10 19.57 -41.92
C TYR A 519 -20.25 19.76 -43.43
N GLN A 520 -21.14 20.66 -43.82
CA GLN A 520 -21.43 20.99 -45.21
C GLN A 520 -20.92 22.40 -45.58
N VAL A 521 -20.69 22.62 -46.88
CA VAL A 521 -20.27 23.92 -47.42
C VAL A 521 -21.47 24.88 -47.50
N ASP A 522 -21.19 26.14 -47.17
CA ASP A 522 -22.08 27.31 -47.26
C ASP A 522 -21.26 28.38 -47.99
N THR A 523 -21.43 28.47 -49.33
CA THR A 523 -20.50 29.21 -50.19
C THR A 523 -20.68 30.73 -50.15
N ASP A 524 -21.86 31.26 -49.79
CA ASP A 524 -22.09 32.71 -49.64
C ASP A 524 -22.39 33.19 -48.21
N ASN A 525 -22.49 32.25 -47.25
CA ASN A 525 -22.60 32.46 -45.81
C ASN A 525 -23.99 32.96 -45.34
N ASP A 526 -25.08 32.53 -45.97
CA ASP A 526 -26.46 32.85 -45.53
C ASP A 526 -26.97 31.96 -44.38
N GLY A 527 -26.43 30.75 -44.23
CA GLY A 527 -26.85 29.74 -43.25
C GLY A 527 -27.49 28.48 -43.83
N CYS A 528 -27.73 28.42 -45.13
CA CYS A 528 -28.00 27.20 -45.90
C CYS A 528 -26.71 26.42 -46.17
N SER A 529 -26.83 25.27 -46.83
CA SER A 529 -25.70 24.62 -47.48
C SER A 529 -25.92 24.51 -48.99
N ASP A 530 -24.83 24.53 -49.76
CA ASP A 530 -24.84 24.35 -51.22
C ASP A 530 -25.64 23.10 -51.65
N ALA A 531 -25.68 22.07 -50.79
CA ALA A 531 -26.43 20.84 -50.99
C ALA A 531 -27.94 21.01 -50.75
N VAL A 532 -28.35 21.71 -49.69
CA VAL A 532 -29.76 22.00 -49.41
C VAL A 532 -30.33 22.92 -50.49
N GLU A 533 -29.62 23.99 -50.82
CA GLU A 533 -29.93 24.87 -51.96
C GLU A 533 -30.06 24.10 -53.28
N GLY A 534 -29.12 23.20 -53.56
CA GLY A 534 -29.16 22.32 -54.72
C GLY A 534 -30.41 21.42 -54.77
N THR A 535 -31.02 21.10 -53.63
CA THR A 535 -32.32 20.40 -53.56
C THR A 535 -33.54 21.33 -53.63
N MET A 536 -33.43 22.56 -53.14
CA MET A 536 -34.43 23.62 -53.33
C MET A 536 -34.47 24.12 -54.79
N GLY A 537 -33.37 23.92 -55.53
CA GLY A 537 -33.18 24.37 -56.91
C GLY A 537 -32.64 25.80 -57.02
N THR A 538 -32.20 26.39 -55.90
CA THR A 538 -31.63 27.73 -55.80
C THR A 538 -30.17 27.76 -56.26
N ASN A 539 -29.49 28.90 -56.11
CA ASN A 539 -28.14 29.11 -56.63
C ASN A 539 -27.14 29.39 -55.48
N PRO A 540 -26.23 28.44 -55.14
CA PRO A 540 -25.19 28.52 -54.06
C PRO A 540 -24.10 29.58 -54.18
N LEU A 541 -24.46 30.77 -54.67
CA LEU A 541 -23.64 31.96 -54.85
C LEU A 541 -24.48 33.24 -54.62
N LEU A 542 -25.75 33.09 -54.22
CA LEU A 542 -26.75 34.14 -53.99
C LEU A 542 -27.74 33.73 -52.87
N ALA A 543 -27.51 34.20 -51.65
CA ALA A 543 -28.38 34.20 -50.45
C ALA A 543 -29.84 34.70 -50.61
N ASP A 544 -30.29 34.99 -51.84
CA ASP A 544 -31.60 35.43 -52.28
C ASP A 544 -31.60 35.22 -53.82
N THR A 545 -32.09 34.06 -54.28
CA THR A 545 -31.99 33.64 -55.68
C THR A 545 -32.97 34.39 -56.60
N ASP A 546 -34.15 34.78 -56.10
CA ASP A 546 -35.21 35.41 -56.91
C ASP A 546 -35.38 36.93 -56.73
N LEU A 547 -34.70 37.51 -55.72
CA LEU A 547 -34.56 38.93 -55.41
C LEU A 547 -35.82 39.59 -54.83
N ASP A 548 -36.55 38.83 -54.01
CA ASP A 548 -37.71 39.23 -53.21
C ASP A 548 -37.32 39.93 -51.88
N LEU A 549 -36.09 39.75 -51.40
CA LEU A 549 -35.52 40.17 -50.10
C LEU A 549 -35.83 39.26 -48.89
N ILE A 550 -36.35 38.06 -49.11
CA ILE A 550 -36.31 36.93 -48.18
C ILE A 550 -35.21 35.97 -48.65
N GLY A 551 -34.34 35.52 -47.74
CA GLY A 551 -33.23 34.64 -48.11
C GLY A 551 -33.67 33.19 -48.36
N ASP A 552 -32.93 32.48 -49.22
CA ASP A 552 -33.38 31.20 -49.80
C ASP A 552 -33.69 30.13 -48.73
N CYS A 553 -32.89 30.05 -47.65
CA CYS A 553 -33.12 29.10 -46.56
C CYS A 553 -34.29 29.46 -45.62
N VAL A 554 -34.95 30.62 -45.82
CA VAL A 554 -36.12 31.07 -45.06
C VAL A 554 -37.34 31.44 -45.92
N ASP A 555 -37.27 31.27 -47.25
CA ASP A 555 -38.43 31.35 -48.13
C ASP A 555 -39.03 29.97 -48.48
N ASN A 556 -40.36 29.95 -48.68
CA ASN A 556 -41.12 28.78 -49.10
C ASN A 556 -41.32 28.71 -50.63
N CYS A 557 -40.89 29.70 -51.40
CA CYS A 557 -41.08 29.80 -52.86
C CYS A 557 -39.84 30.33 -53.63
N PRO A 558 -38.57 29.96 -53.28
CA PRO A 558 -37.33 30.73 -53.57
C PRO A 558 -36.87 30.74 -55.05
N LEU A 559 -37.77 30.43 -55.98
CA LEU A 559 -37.58 30.42 -57.42
C LEU A 559 -38.66 31.25 -58.16
N SER A 560 -39.50 32.01 -57.44
CA SER A 560 -40.74 32.58 -57.98
C SER A 560 -41.34 33.81 -57.24
N TYR A 561 -40.67 34.96 -57.32
CA TYR A 561 -41.14 36.30 -56.92
C TYR A 561 -42.68 36.48 -57.01
N ASN A 562 -43.40 36.33 -55.89
CA ASN A 562 -44.87 36.23 -55.89
C ASN A 562 -45.55 36.78 -54.60
N PRO A 563 -45.98 38.06 -54.61
CA PRO A 563 -46.67 38.65 -53.46
C PRO A 563 -48.14 38.21 -53.23
N ALA A 564 -48.78 37.36 -54.05
CA ALA A 564 -50.20 37.01 -53.87
C ALA A 564 -50.73 35.77 -54.66
N GLN A 565 -50.98 34.65 -53.98
CA GLN A 565 -51.90 33.58 -54.45
C GLN A 565 -52.84 33.08 -53.35
N ASP A 566 -53.96 32.46 -53.75
CA ASP A 566 -54.97 31.88 -52.85
C ASP A 566 -54.79 30.36 -52.75
N LEU A 567 -54.32 29.92 -51.57
CA LEU A 567 -53.96 28.54 -51.27
C LEU A 567 -55.12 27.76 -50.64
N SER A 568 -56.30 28.35 -50.47
CA SER A 568 -57.28 27.95 -49.45
C SER A 568 -58.33 26.89 -49.83
N SER A 569 -58.50 26.58 -51.12
CA SER A 569 -59.58 25.66 -51.54
C SER A 569 -59.42 24.97 -52.90
N ASP A 570 -58.38 25.26 -53.69
CA ASP A 570 -58.11 24.51 -54.92
C ASP A 570 -57.45 23.17 -54.59
N ILE A 571 -58.06 22.08 -55.03
CA ILE A 571 -57.55 20.71 -54.82
C ILE A 571 -56.25 20.42 -55.58
N ASN A 572 -55.80 21.32 -56.47
CA ASN A 572 -54.57 21.23 -57.27
C ASN A 572 -53.45 22.19 -56.79
N ASN A 573 -53.75 23.09 -55.84
CA ASN A 573 -52.82 24.06 -55.25
C ASN A 573 -53.13 24.24 -53.76
N CYS A 574 -53.42 23.12 -53.07
CA CYS A 574 -53.99 23.14 -51.72
C CYS A 574 -52.87 23.40 -50.69
N GLY A 575 -52.80 24.61 -50.15
CA GLY A 575 -51.79 25.03 -49.17
C GLY A 575 -50.44 25.46 -49.75
N ALA A 576 -50.08 25.03 -50.97
CA ALA A 576 -48.86 25.44 -51.67
C ALA A 576 -49.04 25.32 -53.19
N CYS A 577 -48.15 25.97 -53.96
CA CYS A 577 -48.12 25.88 -55.42
C CYS A 577 -47.96 24.42 -55.88
N TYR A 578 -48.76 24.01 -56.87
CA TYR A 578 -48.77 22.65 -57.45
C TYR A 578 -49.19 21.49 -56.53
N ASN A 579 -49.70 21.74 -55.33
CA ASN A 579 -50.06 20.67 -54.38
C ASN A 579 -51.45 20.02 -54.67
N LEU A 580 -51.44 18.76 -55.15
CA LEU A 580 -52.62 17.99 -55.57
C LEU A 580 -53.09 16.98 -54.50
N CYS A 581 -54.39 16.99 -54.14
CA CYS A 581 -54.95 16.05 -53.16
C CYS A 581 -55.49 14.74 -53.79
N ASP A 582 -54.63 13.72 -53.91
CA ASP A 582 -55.01 12.35 -54.33
C ASP A 582 -54.50 11.33 -53.30
N PHE A 583 -55.31 10.33 -52.93
CA PHE A 583 -55.04 9.42 -51.79
C PHE A 583 -55.46 7.96 -52.12
N PRO A 584 -54.53 6.98 -52.07
CA PRO A 584 -54.86 5.57 -52.32
C PRO A 584 -55.84 4.97 -51.31
N ASP A 585 -56.70 4.07 -51.78
CA ASP A 585 -57.64 3.23 -51.01
C ASP A 585 -58.52 4.01 -49.98
N ALA A 586 -58.73 5.30 -50.27
CA ALA A 586 -59.48 6.28 -49.49
C ALA A 586 -60.22 7.29 -50.40
N THR A 587 -60.84 8.34 -49.85
CA THR A 587 -61.57 9.37 -50.61
C THR A 587 -61.22 10.79 -50.14
N SER A 588 -60.69 11.64 -51.05
CA SER A 588 -60.02 12.92 -50.76
C SER A 588 -60.87 14.21 -50.84
N GLN A 589 -60.40 15.29 -50.19
CA GLN A 589 -60.97 16.64 -50.25
C GLN A 589 -59.90 17.73 -49.89
N CYS A 590 -60.05 18.97 -50.39
CA CYS A 590 -59.29 20.15 -49.94
C CYS A 590 -60.22 21.13 -49.18
N ILE A 591 -59.83 21.59 -47.98
CA ILE A 591 -60.56 22.61 -47.19
C ILE A 591 -59.56 23.49 -46.45
N GLY A 592 -59.69 24.82 -46.56
CA GLY A 592 -58.91 25.78 -45.77
C GLY A 592 -57.41 25.81 -46.10
N GLY A 593 -57.02 25.23 -47.23
CA GLY A 593 -55.62 25.08 -47.65
C GLY A 593 -54.94 23.82 -47.12
N SER A 594 -55.68 22.74 -46.89
CA SER A 594 -55.09 21.42 -46.65
C SER A 594 -55.92 20.28 -47.23
N CYS A 595 -55.23 19.27 -47.77
CA CYS A 595 -55.79 18.01 -48.23
C CYS A 595 -56.19 17.10 -47.05
N ARG A 596 -57.29 16.35 -47.14
CA ARG A 596 -57.77 15.39 -46.12
C ARG A 596 -58.49 14.20 -46.77
N ILE A 597 -58.42 13.02 -46.16
CA ILE A 597 -59.32 11.88 -46.44
C ILE A 597 -60.65 12.02 -45.69
N SER A 598 -61.65 11.22 -46.08
CA SER A 598 -62.99 11.19 -45.46
C SER A 598 -63.39 9.85 -44.82
N VAL A 599 -62.92 8.70 -45.37
CA VAL A 599 -63.08 7.34 -44.81
C VAL A 599 -62.15 6.35 -45.56
N CYS A 600 -61.77 5.25 -44.90
CA CYS A 600 -61.04 4.10 -45.49
C CYS A 600 -61.98 3.08 -46.15
N ASP A 601 -61.48 2.34 -47.15
CA ASP A 601 -62.21 1.21 -47.73
C ASP A 601 -62.12 -0.09 -46.88
N PRO A 602 -63.15 -0.98 -46.92
CA PRO A 602 -63.28 -2.06 -45.94
C PRO A 602 -62.22 -3.17 -46.07
N GLY A 603 -61.39 -3.32 -45.04
CA GLY A 603 -60.33 -4.34 -44.95
C GLY A 603 -58.92 -3.77 -44.86
N PHE A 604 -58.80 -2.45 -45.03
CA PHE A 604 -57.60 -1.65 -44.79
C PHE A 604 -57.76 -0.87 -43.49
N ASP A 605 -56.68 -0.79 -42.72
CA ASP A 605 -56.56 0.09 -41.57
C ASP A 605 -55.52 1.18 -41.90
N ASN A 606 -55.77 2.41 -41.44
CA ASN A 606 -54.77 3.49 -41.49
C ASN A 606 -53.87 3.33 -40.25
N CYS A 607 -52.57 3.12 -40.47
CA CYS A 607 -51.68 2.54 -39.46
C CYS A 607 -50.91 3.58 -38.61
N ASP A 608 -50.83 4.83 -39.06
CA ASP A 608 -50.17 5.95 -38.36
C ASP A 608 -51.16 6.98 -37.77
N PHE A 609 -52.46 6.83 -38.07
CA PHE A 609 -53.56 7.74 -37.73
C PHE A 609 -53.53 9.09 -38.47
N ASP A 610 -52.71 9.29 -39.51
CA ASP A 610 -52.75 10.51 -40.31
C ASP A 610 -53.84 10.45 -41.40
N THR A 611 -54.67 11.48 -41.43
CA THR A 611 -55.75 11.66 -42.42
C THR A 611 -55.27 12.31 -43.72
N ALA A 612 -53.96 12.32 -43.97
CA ALA A 612 -53.31 13.07 -45.04
C ALA A 612 -52.41 12.23 -45.97
N ASN A 613 -52.36 10.90 -45.84
CA ASN A 613 -51.58 10.00 -46.70
C ASN A 613 -52.40 8.85 -47.33
N GLY A 614 -53.31 8.18 -46.61
CA GLY A 614 -54.19 7.16 -47.20
C GLY A 614 -54.95 6.31 -46.18
N CYS A 615 -55.07 5.01 -46.50
CA CYS A 615 -55.31 3.94 -45.53
C CYS A 615 -54.46 2.72 -45.95
N GLU A 616 -53.33 2.49 -45.27
CA GLU A 616 -52.11 2.02 -45.95
C GLU A 616 -51.95 0.50 -46.01
N THR A 617 -52.66 -0.27 -45.17
CA THR A 617 -52.31 -1.69 -44.97
C THR A 617 -53.50 -2.59 -44.68
N SER A 618 -53.46 -3.80 -45.26
CA SER A 618 -54.47 -4.84 -45.06
C SER A 618 -54.11 -5.77 -43.90
N SER A 619 -55.08 -6.08 -43.05
CA SER A 619 -54.91 -6.88 -41.83
C SER A 619 -54.49 -8.35 -42.03
N ALA A 620 -54.33 -8.80 -43.28
CA ALA A 620 -53.79 -10.11 -43.63
C ALA A 620 -52.25 -10.13 -43.78
N SER A 621 -51.60 -8.96 -43.84
CA SER A 621 -50.16 -8.81 -44.11
C SER A 621 -49.26 -9.06 -42.88
N PHE A 622 -49.75 -8.76 -41.68
CA PHE A 622 -48.99 -8.70 -40.42
C PHE A 622 -48.20 -9.97 -40.02
N ALA A 623 -48.48 -11.12 -40.64
CA ALA A 623 -47.79 -12.38 -40.37
C ALA A 623 -46.50 -12.59 -41.20
N THR A 624 -46.28 -11.78 -42.24
CA THR A 624 -45.21 -11.94 -43.24
C THR A 624 -44.62 -10.63 -43.77
N ASP A 625 -45.32 -9.50 -43.59
CA ASP A 625 -44.84 -8.18 -43.98
C ASP A 625 -43.78 -7.66 -43.01
N LEU A 626 -42.69 -7.12 -43.56
CA LEU A 626 -41.62 -6.51 -42.78
C LEU A 626 -42.01 -5.12 -42.26
N ALA A 627 -42.86 -4.36 -42.95
CA ALA A 627 -43.23 -3.01 -42.51
C ALA A 627 -44.20 -3.01 -41.31
N ASN A 628 -44.94 -4.11 -41.12
CA ASN A 628 -46.00 -4.24 -40.13
C ASN A 628 -45.96 -5.61 -39.41
N CYS A 629 -44.76 -6.07 -39.04
CA CYS A 629 -44.56 -7.41 -38.50
C CYS A 629 -45.18 -7.55 -37.10
N GLY A 630 -46.27 -8.31 -37.00
CA GLY A 630 -47.06 -8.44 -35.78
C GLY A 630 -48.11 -7.34 -35.57
N GLY A 631 -48.13 -6.27 -36.39
CA GLY A 631 -49.12 -5.18 -36.32
C GLY A 631 -48.67 -3.90 -37.03
N CYS A 632 -49.61 -2.95 -37.19
CA CYS A 632 -49.35 -1.63 -37.79
C CYS A 632 -48.08 -0.95 -37.25
N GLY A 633 -47.21 -0.49 -38.15
CA GLY A 633 -46.02 0.30 -37.83
C GLY A 633 -44.88 -0.46 -37.15
N LEU A 634 -45.02 -1.77 -36.91
CA LEU A 634 -43.95 -2.61 -36.35
C LEU A 634 -42.97 -3.04 -37.45
N VAL A 635 -42.09 -2.12 -37.84
CA VAL A 635 -41.08 -2.36 -38.87
C VAL A 635 -40.02 -3.35 -38.35
N CYS A 636 -40.01 -4.55 -38.92
CA CYS A 636 -38.94 -5.53 -38.81
C CYS A 636 -37.73 -5.08 -39.64
N ALA A 637 -36.93 -4.19 -39.07
CA ALA A 637 -35.62 -3.80 -39.58
C ALA A 637 -34.53 -4.54 -38.78
N THR A 638 -33.63 -5.23 -39.49
CA THR A 638 -32.40 -5.78 -38.92
C THR A 638 -31.22 -5.03 -39.55
N PRO A 639 -30.56 -4.10 -38.84
CA PRO A 639 -29.43 -3.37 -39.41
C PRO A 639 -28.35 -4.32 -39.95
N ASN A 640 -27.83 -4.04 -41.15
CA ASN A 640 -26.72 -4.78 -41.79
C ASN A 640 -26.96 -6.30 -42.04
N GLY A 641 -28.17 -6.79 -41.77
CA GLY A 641 -28.60 -8.18 -41.96
C GLY A 641 -29.87 -8.25 -42.81
N THR A 642 -30.22 -9.46 -43.25
CA THR A 642 -31.42 -9.71 -44.04
C THR A 642 -32.62 -9.96 -43.10
N PRO A 643 -33.59 -9.02 -42.99
CA PRO A 643 -34.72 -9.19 -42.10
C PRO A 643 -35.75 -10.18 -42.65
N ALA A 644 -36.40 -10.92 -41.76
CA ALA A 644 -37.59 -11.70 -42.07
C ALA A 644 -38.65 -11.61 -40.96
N CYS A 645 -39.89 -11.33 -41.36
CA CYS A 645 -41.05 -11.50 -40.51
C CYS A 645 -41.58 -12.94 -40.61
N LEU A 646 -41.45 -13.71 -39.53
CA LEU A 646 -41.89 -15.10 -39.45
C LEU A 646 -43.03 -15.23 -38.45
N ALA A 647 -44.27 -15.35 -38.97
CA ALA A 647 -45.50 -15.46 -38.20
C ALA A 647 -45.76 -14.28 -37.22
N GLY A 648 -45.26 -13.09 -37.56
CA GLY A 648 -45.39 -11.87 -36.74
C GLY A 648 -44.24 -11.63 -35.75
N LEU A 649 -43.11 -12.33 -35.88
CA LEU A 649 -41.87 -12.07 -35.15
C LEU A 649 -40.74 -11.70 -36.13
N CYS A 650 -39.87 -10.75 -35.74
CA CYS A 650 -38.73 -10.32 -36.53
C CYS A 650 -37.48 -11.18 -36.27
N SER A 651 -36.68 -11.41 -37.32
CA SER A 651 -35.51 -12.28 -37.29
C SER A 651 -34.46 -11.90 -38.33
N VAL A 652 -33.18 -12.12 -38.01
CA VAL A 652 -32.06 -12.06 -38.96
C VAL A 652 -31.94 -13.43 -39.66
N VAL A 653 -31.81 -13.45 -40.99
CA VAL A 653 -31.70 -14.70 -41.77
C VAL A 653 -30.31 -14.93 -42.37
N ALA A 654 -29.60 -13.84 -42.70
CA ALA A 654 -28.21 -13.84 -43.15
C ALA A 654 -27.64 -12.43 -43.08
N CYS A 655 -26.38 -12.28 -42.68
CA CYS A 655 -25.69 -10.99 -42.75
C CYS A 655 -25.39 -10.56 -44.19
N GLU A 656 -25.27 -9.25 -44.40
CA GLU A 656 -24.74 -8.71 -45.65
C GLU A 656 -23.27 -9.12 -45.85
N THR A 657 -22.76 -9.00 -47.08
CA THR A 657 -21.35 -9.33 -47.37
C THR A 657 -20.43 -8.44 -46.54
N GLU A 658 -19.42 -9.04 -45.89
CA GLU A 658 -18.49 -8.34 -44.98
C GLU A 658 -19.18 -7.74 -43.74
N ARG A 659 -20.32 -8.33 -43.32
CA ARG A 659 -20.98 -8.12 -42.03
C ARG A 659 -21.07 -9.41 -41.22
N PHE A 660 -21.07 -9.28 -39.90
CA PHE A 660 -21.16 -10.38 -38.95
C PHE A 660 -22.07 -9.95 -37.80
N ASP A 661 -22.83 -10.91 -37.29
CA ASP A 661 -23.68 -10.85 -36.11
C ASP A 661 -22.90 -11.62 -35.03
N CYS A 662 -22.38 -10.90 -34.02
CA CYS A 662 -21.53 -11.49 -32.98
C CYS A 662 -22.22 -11.56 -31.60
N ASP A 663 -23.48 -11.13 -31.46
CA ASP A 663 -24.26 -11.26 -30.21
C ASP A 663 -25.58 -12.06 -30.35
N GLU A 664 -25.93 -12.50 -31.56
CA GLU A 664 -27.17 -13.22 -31.93
C GLU A 664 -28.48 -12.44 -31.64
N LEU A 665 -28.41 -11.11 -31.44
CA LEU A 665 -29.57 -10.28 -31.09
C LEU A 665 -30.28 -9.71 -32.32
N SER A 666 -31.51 -10.18 -32.55
CA SER A 666 -32.26 -9.93 -33.77
C SER A 666 -32.80 -8.50 -33.97
N PHE A 667 -32.44 -7.54 -33.12
CA PHE A 667 -32.91 -6.15 -33.17
C PHE A 667 -31.82 -5.12 -33.52
N ASN A 668 -30.55 -5.41 -33.22
CA ASN A 668 -29.37 -4.66 -33.69
C ASN A 668 -28.77 -5.27 -34.96
N GLY A 669 -28.99 -6.56 -35.22
CA GLY A 669 -28.58 -7.22 -36.46
C GLY A 669 -27.05 -7.38 -36.56
N CYS A 670 -26.53 -7.45 -37.79
CA CYS A 670 -25.12 -7.80 -38.03
C CYS A 670 -24.18 -6.61 -37.80
N GLU A 671 -23.88 -6.35 -36.53
CA GLU A 671 -23.32 -5.12 -36.01
C GLU A 671 -21.81 -4.96 -36.29
N LYS A 672 -21.06 -6.05 -36.50
CA LYS A 672 -19.65 -5.97 -36.93
C LYS A 672 -19.52 -5.93 -38.45
N THR A 673 -18.49 -5.22 -38.91
CA THR A 673 -18.05 -5.20 -40.32
C THR A 673 -16.65 -5.81 -40.43
N LEU A 674 -16.28 -6.36 -41.60
CA LEU A 674 -14.91 -6.84 -41.84
C LEU A 674 -13.85 -5.75 -41.57
N THR A 675 -14.21 -4.47 -41.74
CA THR A 675 -13.36 -3.32 -41.39
C THR A 675 -13.28 -3.09 -39.88
N ASN A 676 -14.38 -3.29 -39.14
CA ASN A 676 -14.36 -3.24 -37.67
C ASN A 676 -13.42 -4.34 -37.17
N LEU A 677 -13.54 -5.56 -37.70
CA LEU A 677 -12.67 -6.69 -37.36
C LEU A 677 -11.18 -6.41 -37.69
N GLN A 678 -10.82 -5.34 -38.41
CA GLN A 678 -9.41 -4.97 -38.63
C GLN A 678 -8.79 -4.13 -37.51
N THR A 679 -9.59 -3.59 -36.59
CA THR A 679 -9.15 -2.74 -35.47
C THR A 679 -9.86 -2.99 -34.14
N ASP A 680 -10.98 -3.73 -34.12
CA ASP A 680 -11.71 -4.16 -32.92
C ASP A 680 -10.85 -5.18 -32.16
N LEU A 681 -10.43 -4.82 -30.94
CA LEU A 681 -9.53 -5.64 -30.13
C LEU A 681 -10.19 -6.93 -29.65
N ALA A 682 -11.51 -6.92 -29.41
CA ALA A 682 -12.30 -8.06 -28.96
C ALA A 682 -12.67 -9.02 -30.12
N ASN A 683 -12.62 -8.53 -31.36
CA ASN A 683 -13.07 -9.26 -32.55
C ASN A 683 -12.03 -9.15 -33.68
N CYS A 684 -10.75 -9.40 -33.39
CA CYS A 684 -9.68 -9.12 -34.34
C CYS A 684 -9.62 -10.18 -35.45
N GLY A 685 -10.10 -9.84 -36.63
CA GLY A 685 -10.18 -10.71 -37.82
C GLY A 685 -11.41 -11.63 -37.86
N ALA A 686 -12.09 -11.86 -36.74
CA ALA A 686 -13.32 -12.65 -36.60
C ALA A 686 -14.05 -12.27 -35.29
N CYS A 687 -15.36 -12.59 -35.18
CA CYS A 687 -16.06 -12.54 -33.88
C CYS A 687 -15.27 -13.31 -32.81
N ASP A 688 -15.31 -12.83 -31.57
CA ASP A 688 -14.71 -13.45 -30.36
C ASP A 688 -13.18 -13.64 -30.38
N ASN A 689 -12.49 -13.22 -31.44
CA ASN A 689 -11.04 -13.37 -31.56
C ASN A 689 -10.30 -12.23 -30.84
N PHE A 690 -10.43 -12.20 -29.51
CA PHE A 690 -9.87 -11.20 -28.62
C PHE A 690 -8.33 -11.25 -28.56
N CYS A 691 -7.67 -10.14 -28.88
CA CYS A 691 -6.23 -10.01 -28.75
C CYS A 691 -5.81 -9.89 -27.28
N SER A 692 -5.22 -10.96 -26.74
CA SER A 692 -4.71 -11.02 -25.37
C SER A 692 -3.38 -11.78 -25.30
N GLY A 693 -2.59 -11.43 -24.29
CA GLY A 693 -1.29 -12.01 -23.98
C GLY A 693 -0.73 -11.35 -22.70
N PRO A 694 0.16 -12.02 -21.96
CA PRO A 694 0.56 -11.58 -20.63
C PRO A 694 1.38 -10.27 -20.69
N ASN A 695 1.07 -9.36 -19.77
CA ASN A 695 1.79 -8.10 -19.51
C ASN A 695 1.86 -7.13 -20.71
N ALA A 696 1.02 -7.33 -21.71
CA ALA A 696 1.13 -6.74 -23.03
C ALA A 696 -0.12 -5.94 -23.43
N ILE A 697 0.10 -4.76 -24.01
CA ILE A 697 -0.95 -3.92 -24.59
C ILE A 697 -1.03 -4.27 -26.08
N TYR A 698 -2.14 -4.86 -26.50
CA TYR A 698 -2.37 -5.25 -27.88
C TYR A 698 -3.15 -4.19 -28.66
N GLN A 699 -2.88 -4.14 -29.95
CA GLN A 699 -3.68 -3.47 -30.98
C GLN A 699 -4.08 -4.49 -32.04
N CYS A 700 -5.32 -4.41 -32.54
CA CYS A 700 -5.69 -5.10 -33.76
C CYS A 700 -5.28 -4.22 -34.96
N VAL A 701 -4.49 -4.76 -35.90
CA VAL A 701 -4.03 -4.03 -37.08
C VAL A 701 -4.23 -4.91 -38.32
N ALA A 702 -5.05 -4.44 -39.26
CA ALA A 702 -5.40 -5.15 -40.49
C ALA A 702 -5.98 -6.56 -40.27
N GLY A 703 -6.60 -6.80 -39.10
CA GLY A 703 -7.23 -8.08 -38.75
C GLY A 703 -6.27 -9.11 -38.14
N ALA A 704 -5.11 -8.66 -37.67
CA ALA A 704 -4.19 -9.47 -36.88
C ALA A 704 -3.80 -8.75 -35.58
N CYS A 705 -3.66 -9.51 -34.49
CA CYS A 705 -3.15 -8.99 -33.24
C CYS A 705 -1.68 -8.61 -33.37
N SER A 706 -1.35 -7.39 -32.99
CA SER A 706 0.00 -6.85 -32.93
C SER A 706 0.24 -6.28 -31.55
N LEU A 707 1.45 -6.45 -31.01
CA LEU A 707 1.84 -5.74 -29.79
C LEU A 707 1.85 -4.23 -30.10
N GLN A 708 1.23 -3.42 -29.24
CA GLN A 708 1.28 -1.96 -29.26
C GLN A 708 2.38 -1.43 -28.32
N GLY A 709 2.58 -2.13 -27.21
CA GLY A 709 3.61 -1.89 -26.21
C GLY A 709 3.40 -2.80 -25.00
N CYS A 710 4.22 -2.66 -23.97
CA CYS A 710 4.08 -3.41 -22.72
C CYS A 710 3.30 -2.61 -21.68
N GLN A 711 2.73 -3.32 -20.70
CA GLN A 711 2.27 -2.68 -19.46
C GLN A 711 3.46 -2.08 -18.70
N ILE A 712 3.21 -1.05 -17.88
CA ILE A 712 4.26 -0.33 -17.16
C ILE A 712 5.02 -1.32 -16.26
N GLY A 713 6.35 -1.33 -16.40
CA GLY A 713 7.23 -2.25 -15.68
C GLY A 713 7.58 -3.54 -16.44
N PHE A 714 7.07 -3.75 -17.66
CA PHE A 714 7.39 -4.91 -18.51
C PHE A 714 8.03 -4.50 -19.84
N HIS A 715 8.79 -5.42 -20.43
CA HIS A 715 9.47 -5.24 -21.72
C HIS A 715 9.38 -6.52 -22.56
N ASP A 716 9.23 -6.33 -23.87
CA ASP A 716 9.37 -7.36 -24.91
C ASP A 716 10.84 -7.34 -25.35
N CYS A 717 11.55 -8.47 -25.17
CA CYS A 717 12.97 -8.59 -25.53
C CYS A 717 13.24 -9.54 -26.72
N ASP A 718 12.25 -10.30 -27.21
CA ASP A 718 12.42 -11.22 -28.36
C ASP A 718 11.70 -10.76 -29.64
N LEU A 719 10.84 -9.74 -29.51
CA LEU A 719 10.01 -9.11 -30.54
C LEU A 719 8.99 -10.07 -31.17
N ALA A 720 8.48 -11.04 -30.40
CA ALA A 720 7.46 -12.00 -30.84
C ALA A 720 6.08 -11.70 -30.22
N PRO A 721 5.13 -11.06 -30.96
CA PRO A 721 3.84 -10.63 -30.41
C PRO A 721 2.92 -11.73 -29.87
N ALA A 722 3.27 -13.00 -30.01
CA ALA A 722 2.47 -14.14 -29.56
C ALA A 722 2.71 -14.53 -28.09
N ASN A 723 3.78 -14.04 -27.46
CA ASN A 723 4.14 -14.35 -26.06
C ASN A 723 3.93 -13.19 -25.08
N GLY A 724 3.77 -11.95 -25.57
CA GLY A 724 3.36 -10.79 -24.75
C GLY A 724 4.52 -9.85 -24.48
N CYS A 725 4.82 -9.62 -23.20
CA CYS A 725 6.06 -9.00 -22.75
C CYS A 725 6.67 -9.84 -21.62
N GLU A 726 7.83 -10.44 -21.88
CA GLU A 726 8.35 -11.60 -21.17
C GLU A 726 9.12 -11.24 -19.89
N THR A 727 9.64 -10.00 -19.80
CA THR A 727 10.59 -9.60 -18.76
C THR A 727 10.07 -8.38 -17.99
N THR A 728 10.29 -8.34 -16.68
CA THR A 728 9.99 -7.18 -15.82
C THR A 728 11.19 -6.23 -15.74
N SER A 729 10.98 -5.02 -15.25
CA SER A 729 12.07 -4.13 -14.82
C SER A 729 12.95 -4.75 -13.72
N ASP A 730 12.45 -5.72 -12.94
CA ASP A 730 13.22 -6.46 -11.93
C ASP A 730 14.11 -7.56 -12.55
N THR A 731 13.63 -8.29 -13.56
CA THR A 731 14.53 -9.20 -14.29
C THR A 731 15.58 -8.43 -15.08
N LEU A 732 15.28 -7.22 -15.58
CA LEU A 732 16.31 -6.31 -16.12
C LEU A 732 17.36 -5.85 -15.08
N THR A 733 17.09 -5.92 -13.76
CA THR A 733 18.11 -5.58 -12.75
C THR A 733 19.03 -6.73 -12.35
N HIS A 734 18.74 -7.96 -12.79
CA HIS A 734 19.46 -9.18 -12.36
C HIS A 734 19.82 -10.17 -13.50
N ASP A 735 19.24 -10.08 -14.70
CA ASP A 735 19.63 -10.90 -15.86
C ASP A 735 20.88 -10.35 -16.56
N ALA A 736 21.97 -11.12 -16.52
CA ALA A 736 23.22 -10.81 -17.21
C ALA A 736 23.12 -10.78 -18.75
N ASN A 737 21.98 -11.14 -19.37
CA ASN A 737 21.74 -11.08 -20.81
C ASN A 737 20.92 -9.84 -21.24
N ASN A 738 20.25 -9.17 -20.31
CA ASN A 738 19.33 -8.05 -20.55
C ASN A 738 19.50 -6.96 -19.48
N CYS A 739 20.74 -6.67 -19.09
CA CYS A 739 21.02 -5.87 -17.90
C CYS A 739 20.74 -4.38 -18.11
N GLY A 740 19.80 -3.83 -17.34
CA GLY A 740 19.31 -2.46 -17.45
C GLY A 740 18.38 -2.20 -18.64
N THR A 741 18.54 -2.94 -19.75
CA THR A 741 17.58 -2.98 -20.87
C THR A 741 17.80 -4.21 -21.76
N CYS A 742 16.79 -4.58 -22.55
CA CYS A 742 16.82 -5.73 -23.46
C CYS A 742 18.08 -5.74 -24.34
N GLY A 743 18.75 -6.89 -24.42
CA GLY A 743 19.91 -7.12 -25.27
C GLY A 743 21.25 -6.54 -24.77
N ILE A 744 21.31 -5.88 -23.60
CA ILE A 744 22.60 -5.61 -22.94
C ILE A 744 23.08 -6.89 -22.24
N VAL A 745 23.89 -7.65 -22.95
CA VAL A 745 24.61 -8.80 -22.41
C VAL A 745 25.85 -8.29 -21.67
N CYS A 746 25.92 -8.55 -20.37
CA CYS A 746 27.12 -8.34 -19.57
C CYS A 746 28.21 -9.31 -20.02
N MET A 747 29.33 -8.77 -20.48
CA MET A 747 30.51 -9.55 -20.87
C MET A 747 31.56 -9.39 -19.77
N ALA A 748 31.98 -10.51 -19.19
CA ALA A 748 33.08 -10.58 -18.24
C ALA A 748 34.18 -11.48 -18.82
N SER A 749 35.38 -10.95 -19.00
CA SER A 749 36.55 -11.74 -19.43
C SER A 749 37.21 -12.37 -18.21
N GLY A 750 37.39 -13.68 -18.21
CA GLY A 750 38.02 -14.40 -17.09
C GLY A 750 37.25 -14.34 -15.77
N ALA A 751 35.93 -14.14 -15.82
CA ALA A 751 35.04 -14.06 -14.67
C ALA A 751 33.60 -14.42 -15.05
N THR A 752 32.77 -14.69 -14.05
CA THR A 752 31.31 -14.76 -14.25
C THR A 752 30.73 -13.35 -14.44
N ALA A 753 29.85 -13.19 -15.42
CA ALA A 753 29.14 -11.93 -15.64
C ALA A 753 27.91 -11.85 -14.73
N ALA A 754 27.72 -10.70 -14.08
CA ALA A 754 26.57 -10.42 -13.22
C ALA A 754 25.84 -9.15 -13.67
N CYS A 755 24.55 -9.08 -13.35
CA CYS A 755 23.77 -7.85 -13.37
C CYS A 755 23.30 -7.56 -11.95
N VAL A 756 23.48 -6.33 -11.48
CA VAL A 756 23.05 -5.90 -10.14
C VAL A 756 22.48 -4.50 -10.26
N ALA A 757 21.24 -4.30 -9.81
CA ALA A 757 20.52 -3.03 -9.91
C ALA A 757 20.49 -2.43 -11.34
N GLY A 758 20.54 -3.28 -12.37
CA GLY A 758 20.50 -2.86 -13.79
C GLY A 758 21.83 -2.38 -14.35
N LEU A 759 22.94 -2.60 -13.62
CA LEU A 759 24.30 -2.36 -14.09
C LEU A 759 25.05 -3.68 -14.21
N CYS A 760 25.79 -3.84 -15.31
CA CYS A 760 26.71 -4.96 -15.46
C CYS A 760 27.84 -4.84 -14.44
N GLN A 761 28.09 -5.92 -13.71
CA GLN A 761 29.15 -6.03 -12.72
C GLN A 761 29.94 -7.32 -12.95
N LEU A 762 31.18 -7.33 -12.47
CA LEU A 762 31.95 -8.55 -12.38
C LEU A 762 31.44 -9.41 -11.22
N GLY A 763 31.18 -10.68 -11.49
CA GLY A 763 30.92 -11.69 -10.48
C GLY A 763 32.24 -12.22 -9.90
N THR A 764 32.33 -13.54 -9.71
CA THR A 764 33.59 -14.17 -9.29
C THR A 764 34.56 -14.28 -10.47
N CYS A 765 35.82 -13.88 -10.28
CA CYS A 765 36.91 -14.25 -11.18
C CYS A 765 37.01 -15.76 -11.38
N ASP A 766 37.46 -16.18 -12.56
CA ASP A 766 37.86 -17.55 -12.82
C ASP A 766 39.10 -17.93 -11.99
N SER A 767 39.20 -19.21 -11.62
CA SER A 767 40.24 -19.71 -10.72
C SER A 767 41.66 -19.46 -11.28
N GLY A 768 42.39 -18.55 -10.62
CA GLY A 768 43.74 -18.13 -10.99
C GLY A 768 43.84 -16.68 -11.51
N LEU A 769 42.71 -16.00 -11.72
CA LEU A 769 42.66 -14.60 -12.14
C LEU A 769 42.19 -13.68 -11.01
N SER A 770 42.56 -12.40 -11.09
CA SER A 770 42.10 -11.32 -10.21
C SER A 770 41.85 -10.04 -10.98
N ASP A 771 40.85 -9.30 -10.54
CA ASP A 771 40.66 -7.90 -10.91
C ASP A 771 41.56 -7.03 -10.02
N CYS A 772 42.46 -6.26 -10.63
CA CYS A 772 43.39 -5.37 -9.92
C CYS A 772 43.21 -3.87 -10.27
N ASP A 773 42.54 -3.50 -11.35
CA ASP A 773 42.22 -2.10 -11.69
C ASP A 773 40.79 -1.68 -11.27
N GLN A 774 39.95 -2.66 -10.90
CA GLN A 774 38.55 -2.52 -10.50
C GLN A 774 37.63 -2.00 -11.63
N ASP A 775 38.00 -2.26 -12.88
CA ASP A 775 37.15 -1.97 -14.04
C ASP A 775 36.30 -3.18 -14.44
N ALA A 776 35.01 -3.14 -14.13
CA ALA A 776 34.08 -4.22 -14.48
C ALA A 776 33.86 -4.41 -16.00
N SER A 777 34.48 -3.59 -16.87
CA SER A 777 34.29 -3.64 -18.33
C SER A 777 35.38 -4.38 -19.11
N ASN A 778 36.58 -4.62 -18.55
CA ASN A 778 37.62 -5.49 -19.12
C ASN A 778 37.66 -6.88 -18.44
N GLY A 779 37.60 -6.94 -17.11
CA GLY A 779 37.42 -8.17 -16.33
C GLY A 779 38.63 -8.54 -15.46
N CYS A 780 38.73 -9.80 -15.03
CA CYS A 780 39.82 -10.23 -14.15
C CYS A 780 41.12 -10.45 -14.96
N GLU A 781 41.79 -9.36 -15.33
CA GLU A 781 42.93 -9.40 -16.26
C GLU A 781 44.26 -9.85 -15.63
N PHE A 782 44.38 -9.91 -14.30
CA PHE A 782 45.65 -10.21 -13.64
C PHE A 782 45.81 -11.70 -13.26
N ASP A 783 46.90 -12.33 -13.73
CA ASP A 783 47.27 -13.70 -13.34
C ASP A 783 47.84 -13.73 -11.92
N THR A 784 47.10 -14.35 -10.99
CA THR A 784 47.48 -14.44 -9.56
C THR A 784 48.82 -15.15 -9.32
N SER A 785 49.34 -15.93 -10.26
CA SER A 785 50.69 -16.51 -10.15
C SER A 785 51.80 -15.46 -10.29
N ALA A 786 51.52 -14.30 -10.91
CA ALA A 786 52.45 -13.18 -11.01
C ALA A 786 52.61 -12.40 -9.70
N PHE A 787 51.67 -12.50 -8.74
CA PHE A 787 51.81 -11.90 -7.40
C PHE A 787 53.08 -12.34 -6.67
N ALA A 788 53.67 -13.50 -7.04
CA ALA A 788 54.90 -14.00 -6.48
C ALA A 788 56.16 -13.21 -6.90
N THR A 789 56.07 -12.35 -7.93
CA THR A 789 57.22 -11.71 -8.60
C THR A 789 56.98 -10.30 -9.14
N ASP A 790 55.73 -9.81 -9.28
CA ASP A 790 55.46 -8.46 -9.79
C ASP A 790 55.69 -7.40 -8.69
N PRO A 791 56.63 -6.44 -8.87
CA PRO A 791 56.86 -5.38 -7.90
C PRO A 791 55.66 -4.46 -7.65
N ASN A 792 54.69 -4.39 -8.57
CA ASN A 792 53.52 -3.50 -8.43
C ASN A 792 52.33 -4.18 -7.74
N ASN A 793 52.34 -5.52 -7.67
CA ASN A 793 51.25 -6.37 -7.19
C ASN A 793 51.81 -7.46 -6.26
N CYS A 794 52.73 -7.10 -5.36
CA CYS A 794 53.52 -8.06 -4.61
C CYS A 794 52.71 -8.71 -3.48
N GLY A 795 52.27 -9.95 -3.70
CA GLY A 795 51.39 -10.69 -2.80
C GLY A 795 49.89 -10.36 -2.94
N ALA A 796 49.53 -9.19 -3.45
CA ALA A 796 48.15 -8.76 -3.72
C ALA A 796 48.10 -7.63 -4.77
N CYS A 797 46.93 -7.41 -5.38
CA CYS A 797 46.69 -6.29 -6.30
C CYS A 797 47.09 -4.93 -5.71
N ASN A 798 47.74 -4.09 -6.52
CA ASN A 798 48.26 -2.74 -6.19
C ASN A 798 49.22 -2.68 -4.98
N HIS A 799 49.72 -3.81 -4.50
CA HIS A 799 50.69 -3.85 -3.40
C HIS A 799 52.10 -3.56 -3.92
N LEU A 800 52.40 -2.27 -4.09
CA LEU A 800 53.67 -1.76 -4.61
C LEU A 800 54.82 -2.03 -3.63
N CYS A 801 55.74 -2.91 -4.03
CA CYS A 801 56.98 -3.21 -3.34
C CYS A 801 58.04 -2.13 -3.62
N ALA A 802 57.94 -1.00 -2.92
CA ALA A 802 58.90 0.09 -2.95
C ALA A 802 59.12 0.65 -1.53
N ALA A 803 60.38 0.87 -1.16
CA ALA A 803 60.77 1.41 0.15
C ALA A 803 61.69 2.63 0.02
N THR A 804 61.84 3.42 1.08
CA THR A 804 62.65 4.65 1.06
C THR A 804 64.14 4.32 1.13
N ASN A 805 64.98 5.03 0.36
CA ASN A 805 66.44 4.86 0.30
C ASN A 805 66.93 3.42 0.05
N ALA A 806 66.09 2.54 -0.49
CA ALA A 806 66.39 1.12 -0.66
C ALA A 806 66.01 0.64 -2.06
N THR A 807 66.70 -0.38 -2.57
CA THR A 807 66.23 -1.17 -3.72
C THR A 807 65.46 -2.38 -3.23
N THR A 808 64.25 -2.57 -3.73
CA THR A 808 63.32 -3.62 -3.31
C THR A 808 63.04 -4.63 -4.42
N GLU A 809 62.86 -5.90 -4.05
CA GLU A 809 62.42 -6.96 -4.96
C GLU A 809 61.18 -7.66 -4.37
N CYS A 810 60.23 -8.03 -5.24
CA CYS A 810 59.12 -8.89 -4.84
C CYS A 810 59.56 -10.36 -4.93
N GLN A 811 59.73 -11.02 -3.80
CA GLN A 811 60.13 -12.43 -3.75
C GLN A 811 59.06 -13.27 -3.05
N THR A 812 58.47 -14.22 -3.79
CA THR A 812 57.45 -15.16 -3.30
C THR A 812 56.19 -14.50 -2.71
N GLY A 813 55.88 -13.27 -3.15
CA GLY A 813 54.70 -12.52 -2.68
C GLY A 813 54.94 -11.70 -1.40
N SER A 814 56.21 -11.50 -1.02
CA SER A 814 56.62 -10.54 0.01
C SER A 814 57.64 -9.57 -0.56
N CYS A 815 57.59 -8.32 -0.13
CA CYS A 815 58.60 -7.33 -0.49
C CYS A 815 59.84 -7.49 0.40
N ILE A 816 61.03 -7.43 -0.19
CA ILE A 816 62.31 -7.48 0.52
C ILE A 816 63.22 -6.32 0.08
N ILE A 817 63.97 -5.77 1.03
CA ILE A 817 65.12 -4.90 0.74
C ILE A 817 66.27 -5.77 0.22
N THR A 818 66.97 -5.28 -0.80
CA THR A 818 68.08 -6.00 -1.47
C THR A 818 69.41 -5.27 -1.39
N GLU A 819 69.40 -3.93 -1.38
CA GLU A 819 70.56 -3.05 -1.20
C GLU A 819 70.05 -1.70 -0.65
N CYS A 820 70.75 -1.11 0.33
CA CYS A 820 70.49 0.26 0.77
C CYS A 820 71.23 1.27 -0.14
N ALA A 821 70.78 2.52 -0.17
CA ALA A 821 71.51 3.61 -0.80
C ALA A 821 72.77 3.97 0.01
N ASP A 822 73.77 4.55 -0.67
CA ASP A 822 74.99 5.07 -0.04
C ASP A 822 74.64 5.95 1.18
N ASP A 823 75.38 5.78 2.28
CA ASP A 823 75.23 6.48 3.56
C ASP A 823 73.84 6.31 4.24
N THR A 824 73.12 5.21 3.95
CA THR A 824 71.88 4.81 4.65
C THR A 824 71.89 3.32 5.04
N PHE A 825 71.28 3.02 6.19
CA PHE A 825 71.21 1.70 6.79
C PHE A 825 69.78 1.37 7.20
N ASP A 826 69.47 0.08 7.22
CA ASP A 826 68.23 -0.53 7.73
C ASP A 826 68.57 -1.13 9.11
N ILE A 827 67.98 -0.56 10.18
CA ILE A 827 68.32 -0.92 11.57
C ILE A 827 67.25 -1.75 12.29
N ASP A 828 66.00 -1.79 11.79
CA ASP A 828 64.91 -2.59 12.36
C ASP A 828 64.48 -3.82 11.52
N ALA A 829 64.98 -3.92 10.28
CA ALA A 829 64.68 -4.95 9.29
C ALA A 829 63.22 -4.97 8.79
N ASP A 830 62.50 -3.85 8.88
CA ASP A 830 61.17 -3.68 8.29
C ASP A 830 61.26 -3.23 6.81
N PRO A 831 60.78 -4.02 5.82
CA PRO A 831 60.82 -3.61 4.41
C PRO A 831 59.84 -2.47 4.05
N SER A 832 59.07 -1.91 5.00
CA SER A 832 58.03 -0.89 4.75
C SER A 832 58.43 0.55 5.05
N ASN A 833 59.40 0.79 5.94
CA ASN A 833 60.02 2.11 6.16
C ASN A 833 61.19 2.35 5.17
N GLY A 834 61.99 1.31 4.92
CA GLY A 834 63.20 1.35 4.08
C GLY A 834 64.48 1.56 4.90
N CYS A 835 65.60 1.83 4.23
CA CYS A 835 66.85 2.14 4.93
C CYS A 835 66.74 3.56 5.52
N GLU A 836 66.27 3.63 6.76
CA GLU A 836 65.77 4.84 7.41
C GLU A 836 66.87 5.58 8.18
N TYR A 837 67.91 4.88 8.62
CA TYR A 837 69.02 5.45 9.37
C TYR A 837 70.11 5.99 8.43
N ALA A 838 70.17 7.32 8.28
CA ALA A 838 71.19 8.00 7.48
C ALA A 838 72.43 8.33 8.34
N CYS A 839 73.58 7.78 7.98
CA CYS A 839 74.81 7.84 8.77
C CYS A 839 76.08 7.77 7.88
N GLU A 840 77.09 8.60 8.18
CA GLU A 840 78.39 8.60 7.50
C GLU A 840 79.35 7.71 8.29
N ALA A 841 79.61 6.48 7.81
CA ALA A 841 80.41 5.50 8.55
C ALA A 841 81.91 5.88 8.58
N LEU A 842 82.36 6.48 9.68
CA LEU A 842 83.67 7.10 9.83
C LEU A 842 84.71 6.21 10.54
N GLY A 843 84.32 5.22 11.35
CA GLY A 843 85.27 4.40 12.11
C GLY A 843 84.70 3.28 12.97
N GLU A 844 85.24 3.16 14.19
CA GLU A 844 84.65 2.46 15.33
C GLU A 844 84.51 3.51 16.44
N ASP A 845 83.38 3.49 17.14
CA ASP A 845 82.87 4.61 17.95
C ASP A 845 83.68 4.88 19.24
N THR A 846 84.85 5.48 19.07
CA THR A 846 85.93 5.54 20.09
C THR A 846 86.27 6.97 20.54
N ASN A 847 85.59 7.97 19.99
CA ASN A 847 85.64 9.37 20.43
C ASN A 847 84.56 9.63 21.50
N CYS A 848 84.34 10.89 21.82
CA CYS A 848 83.26 11.36 22.69
C CYS A 848 82.88 12.76 22.18
N ASP A 849 82.17 12.80 21.06
CA ASP A 849 81.75 14.02 20.36
C ASP A 849 80.32 13.99 19.79
N ASN A 850 79.53 12.98 20.18
CA ASN A 850 78.11 12.81 19.88
C ASN A 850 77.82 12.56 18.38
N ILE A 851 78.69 11.77 17.75
CA ILE A 851 78.51 11.25 16.39
C ILE A 851 78.45 9.72 16.51
N ASP A 852 77.57 9.09 15.76
CA ASP A 852 77.59 7.63 15.57
C ASP A 852 78.59 7.33 14.46
N ASP A 853 79.81 6.95 14.83
CA ASP A 853 80.94 6.75 13.90
C ASP A 853 80.89 5.37 13.20
N ASP A 854 80.12 4.38 13.70
CA ASP A 854 80.00 3.03 13.12
C ASP A 854 78.59 2.60 12.68
N CYS A 855 77.60 3.47 12.90
CA CYS A 855 76.22 3.43 12.39
C CYS A 855 75.33 2.33 13.01
N ASP A 856 75.54 1.95 14.27
CA ASP A 856 74.69 0.98 14.98
C ASP A 856 73.38 1.58 15.57
N GLY A 857 73.25 2.91 15.55
CA GLY A 857 72.13 3.67 16.10
C GLY A 857 72.40 4.31 17.47
N VAL A 858 73.57 4.10 18.07
CA VAL A 858 73.91 4.57 19.43
C VAL A 858 75.31 5.22 19.47
N ALA A 859 75.35 6.56 19.42
CA ALA A 859 76.59 7.35 19.44
C ALA A 859 77.40 7.31 20.77
N ASP A 860 78.72 7.54 20.64
CA ASP A 860 79.78 7.46 21.65
C ASP A 860 79.84 6.12 22.45
N ASN A 861 79.31 5.00 21.91
CA ASN A 861 79.08 3.76 22.69
C ASN A 861 80.34 2.94 22.98
N GLY A 862 81.39 3.04 22.14
CA GLY A 862 82.69 2.40 22.36
C GLY A 862 83.66 3.21 23.23
N PHE A 863 83.25 4.38 23.76
CA PHE A 863 84.13 5.29 24.49
C PHE A 863 84.65 4.76 25.84
N ALA A 864 85.94 4.99 26.13
CA ALA A 864 86.62 4.50 27.34
C ALA A 864 87.46 5.56 28.08
N GLY A 865 86.80 6.60 28.60
CA GLY A 865 87.41 7.70 29.34
C GLY A 865 87.75 7.39 30.82
N SER A 866 88.58 8.23 31.45
CA SER A 866 88.80 8.20 32.90
C SER A 866 89.40 9.51 33.45
N CYS A 867 89.05 9.89 34.69
CA CYS A 867 89.56 11.09 35.34
C CYS A 867 89.77 10.92 36.86
N GLY A 868 90.40 11.90 37.50
CA GLY A 868 90.93 11.80 38.87
C GLY A 868 92.36 11.25 38.93
N VAL A 869 92.94 11.28 40.13
CA VAL A 869 94.33 10.86 40.42
C VAL A 869 94.33 10.00 41.69
N GLY A 870 95.29 9.07 41.81
CA GLY A 870 95.39 8.19 42.98
C GLY A 870 94.17 7.27 43.12
N ALA A 871 93.70 7.08 44.36
CA ALA A 871 92.47 6.33 44.64
C ALA A 871 91.19 7.09 44.21
N CYS A 872 91.28 8.42 44.05
CA CYS A 872 90.17 9.27 43.60
C CYS A 872 89.92 9.17 42.08
N LYS A 873 90.54 8.20 41.37
CA LYS A 873 90.39 7.97 39.92
C LYS A 873 89.19 7.07 39.59
N VAL A 874 88.34 7.51 38.67
CA VAL A 874 87.14 6.81 38.19
C VAL A 874 87.17 6.68 36.65
N LEU A 875 86.49 5.67 36.10
CA LEU A 875 86.16 5.62 34.67
C LEU A 875 85.04 6.63 34.36
N GLY A 876 85.06 7.22 33.16
CA GLY A 876 84.06 8.17 32.69
C GLY A 876 83.31 7.63 31.48
N THR A 877 82.00 7.84 31.46
CA THR A 877 81.14 7.59 30.28
C THR A 877 81.11 8.84 29.41
N CYS A 878 80.84 8.69 28.11
CA CYS A 878 80.42 9.84 27.32
C CYS A 878 78.92 10.10 27.56
N ALA A 879 78.51 11.36 27.52
CA ALA A 879 77.12 11.81 27.48
C ALA A 879 77.07 13.18 26.79
N ASP A 880 76.19 13.35 25.80
CA ASP A 880 76.03 14.60 25.02
C ASP A 880 77.37 15.15 24.44
N GLY A 881 78.29 14.29 24.02
CA GLY A 881 79.63 14.68 23.52
C GLY A 881 80.55 15.28 24.61
N VAL A 882 80.28 14.96 25.88
CA VAL A 882 81.06 15.37 27.05
C VAL A 882 81.42 14.13 27.88
N VAL A 883 82.68 14.05 28.32
CA VAL A 883 83.11 13.02 29.27
C VAL A 883 82.52 13.34 30.65
N ASP A 884 81.40 12.73 31.01
CA ASP A 884 80.88 12.82 32.37
C ASP A 884 81.69 11.91 33.30
N CYS A 885 82.48 12.54 34.15
CA CYS A 885 83.18 11.88 35.23
C CYS A 885 83.43 12.85 36.39
N VAL A 886 83.08 12.42 37.59
CA VAL A 886 83.36 13.14 38.83
C VAL A 886 84.47 12.38 39.57
N PRO A 887 85.61 13.01 39.88
CA PRO A 887 86.63 12.39 40.73
C PRO A 887 86.05 11.92 42.07
N GLY A 888 86.54 10.80 42.58
CA GLY A 888 85.98 10.16 43.77
C GLY A 888 85.92 11.08 45.00
N THR A 889 84.84 11.00 45.77
CA THR A 889 84.64 11.84 46.96
C THR A 889 85.66 11.50 48.05
N PRO A 890 86.30 12.51 48.69
CA PRO A 890 87.35 12.29 49.67
C PRO A 890 86.84 11.67 50.98
N SER A 891 87.72 10.94 51.66
CA SER A 891 87.44 10.20 52.90
C SER A 891 88.41 10.62 54.03
N ILE A 892 87.95 10.58 55.28
CA ILE A 892 88.71 11.13 56.42
C ILE A 892 89.84 10.16 56.84
N GLU A 893 91.10 10.62 56.83
CA GLU A 893 92.24 9.85 57.37
C GLU A 893 92.00 9.45 58.85
N GLY A 894 92.41 8.22 59.20
CA GLY A 894 92.29 7.69 60.56
C GLY A 894 91.04 6.84 60.84
N VAL A 895 90.18 6.59 59.85
CA VAL A 895 89.14 5.54 59.93
C VAL A 895 89.64 4.27 59.25
N GLY A 896 90.23 3.35 60.03
CA GLY A 896 90.91 2.16 59.53
C GLY A 896 92.42 2.37 59.46
N ASN A 897 93.12 1.55 58.66
CA ASN A 897 94.60 1.53 58.61
C ASN A 897 95.20 2.64 57.71
N THR A 898 94.47 3.74 57.51
CA THR A 898 94.77 4.82 56.56
C THR A 898 95.76 5.86 57.08
N CYS A 899 96.25 5.74 58.32
CA CYS A 899 97.30 6.62 58.86
C CYS A 899 98.73 6.35 58.31
N THR A 900 98.93 5.32 57.45
CA THR A 900 100.25 4.90 56.95
C THR A 900 100.25 4.20 55.58
N ASP A 901 99.17 4.24 54.80
CA ASP A 901 99.02 3.43 53.59
C ASP A 901 99.65 4.05 52.32
N ARG A 902 100.08 5.32 52.38
CA ARG A 902 100.62 6.11 51.26
C ARG A 902 99.64 6.32 50.10
N ILE A 903 98.35 6.39 50.41
CA ILE A 903 97.30 6.82 49.48
C ILE A 903 96.77 8.18 49.95
N ASP A 904 96.63 9.10 48.99
CA ASP A 904 95.96 10.38 49.17
C ASP A 904 94.45 10.13 49.32
N ASN A 905 94.02 9.87 50.56
CA ASN A 905 92.70 9.32 50.90
C ASN A 905 91.62 10.40 51.09
N ASP A 906 92.02 11.66 51.36
CA ASP A 906 91.16 12.84 51.38
C ASP A 906 91.35 13.76 50.15
N CYS A 907 92.09 13.27 49.14
CA CYS A 907 92.32 13.91 47.84
C CYS A 907 92.90 15.35 47.94
N ASP A 908 93.69 15.65 48.99
CA ASP A 908 94.27 16.99 49.25
C ASP A 908 95.58 17.25 48.47
N GLY A 909 96.21 16.20 47.94
CA GLY A 909 97.48 16.24 47.21
C GLY A 909 98.72 15.88 48.03
N ILE A 910 98.55 15.48 49.29
CA ILE A 910 99.59 15.07 50.24
C ILE A 910 99.31 13.59 50.65
N THR A 911 99.98 13.05 51.67
CA THR A 911 99.86 11.62 52.04
C THR A 911 100.28 11.39 53.49
N ASP A 912 99.47 10.67 54.26
CA ASP A 912 99.70 10.24 55.65
C ASP A 912 99.92 11.43 56.64
N GLN A 913 98.86 12.20 56.98
CA GLN A 913 98.93 13.43 57.80
C GLN A 913 98.19 13.33 59.17
N ALA A 914 98.96 13.21 60.26
CA ALA A 914 98.41 12.85 61.57
C ALA A 914 97.65 13.98 62.33
N GLU A 915 96.32 13.84 62.45
CA GLU A 915 95.48 14.50 63.46
C GLU A 915 95.01 13.55 64.60
N GLU A 916 94.28 14.07 65.58
CA GLU A 916 94.40 13.76 67.02
C GLU A 916 94.00 12.34 67.51
N ASN A 917 93.51 11.44 66.64
CA ASN A 917 92.93 10.15 67.06
C ASN A 917 93.78 8.88 66.80
N CYS A 918 94.88 8.93 66.04
CA CYS A 918 95.68 7.74 65.76
C CYS A 918 96.62 7.37 66.95
N LEU A 919 96.12 6.58 67.91
CA LEU A 919 96.84 6.15 69.13
C LEU A 919 96.75 4.64 69.40
N CYS A 920 97.90 3.95 69.41
CA CYS A 920 98.01 2.52 69.71
C CYS A 920 98.57 2.26 71.12
N SER A 921 97.84 1.49 71.94
CA SER A 921 98.33 0.52 72.95
C SER A 921 97.20 0.15 73.94
N ALA A 922 96.96 -1.13 74.28
CA ALA A 922 97.48 -2.37 73.69
C ALA A 922 96.58 -3.56 74.04
N ASP A 923 96.48 -4.55 73.15
CA ASP A 923 96.55 -5.98 73.51
C ASP A 923 97.05 -6.80 72.30
N LEU A 924 98.31 -7.27 72.41
CA LEU A 924 99.10 -7.98 71.39
C LEU A 924 98.78 -7.60 69.93
N ASP A 925 99.06 -6.33 69.67
CA ASP A 925 98.88 -5.59 68.43
C ASP A 925 99.80 -6.03 67.29
N CYS A 926 99.33 -5.80 66.07
CA CYS A 926 99.91 -6.21 64.78
C CYS A 926 101.40 -5.89 64.59
N ASP A 927 102.17 -6.89 64.14
CA ASP A 927 103.32 -6.70 63.24
C ASP A 927 103.11 -7.63 62.02
N ASP A 928 102.34 -7.08 61.08
CA ASP A 928 102.24 -7.22 59.61
C ASP A 928 103.00 -8.34 58.83
N LEU A 929 102.71 -8.38 57.52
CA LEU A 929 103.47 -9.00 56.41
C LEU A 929 103.20 -10.47 56.05
N VAL A 930 102.37 -10.59 54.99
CA VAL A 930 102.39 -11.59 53.90
C VAL A 930 101.55 -12.89 54.10
N PRO A 931 100.75 -13.33 53.09
CA PRO A 931 99.62 -14.25 53.31
C PRO A 931 99.82 -15.69 52.78
N CYS A 932 98.92 -16.60 53.18
CA CYS A 932 98.54 -17.82 52.47
C CYS A 932 97.17 -18.33 52.99
N THR A 933 96.13 -18.44 52.15
CA THR A 933 95.58 -19.68 51.52
C THR A 933 95.03 -20.76 52.46
N LEU A 934 93.81 -21.24 52.15
CA LEU A 934 93.09 -22.40 52.71
C LEU A 934 92.72 -22.30 54.20
N ASP A 935 91.41 -22.20 54.49
CA ASP A 935 90.61 -23.41 54.75
C ASP A 935 89.10 -23.12 54.69
N VAL A 936 88.30 -24.17 54.51
CA VAL A 936 86.84 -24.21 54.75
C VAL A 936 86.55 -25.56 55.43
N CYS A 937 85.51 -25.59 56.28
CA CYS A 937 84.77 -26.75 56.82
C CYS A 937 84.82 -26.98 58.34
N GLY A 938 83.77 -27.68 58.83
CA GLY A 938 83.52 -28.08 60.21
C GLY A 938 82.48 -27.19 60.91
N GLN A 939 81.26 -27.70 61.18
CA GLN A 939 80.13 -26.92 61.75
C GLN A 939 80.27 -26.53 63.24
N ASP A 940 81.32 -25.77 63.57
CA ASP A 940 81.11 -24.44 64.17
C ASP A 940 81.02 -23.35 63.05
N GLY A 941 81.53 -23.65 61.84
CA GLY A 941 81.40 -22.90 60.59
C GLY A 941 81.76 -23.77 59.38
N ASP A 942 80.76 -24.40 58.76
CA ASP A 942 80.89 -25.14 57.48
C ASP A 942 80.00 -24.52 56.41
N CYS A 943 80.40 -24.63 55.13
CA CYS A 943 79.78 -23.93 54.01
C CYS A 943 79.76 -24.80 52.74
N THR A 944 78.60 -25.31 52.33
CA THR A 944 78.36 -25.83 50.96
C THR A 944 76.87 -25.89 50.61
N ASN A 945 76.56 -26.04 49.32
CA ASN A 945 75.21 -26.25 48.78
C ASN A 945 74.65 -27.66 49.08
N ASP A 946 73.32 -27.74 48.93
CA ASP A 946 72.37 -28.88 49.05
C ASP A 946 72.85 -30.26 48.53
N PRO A 947 72.42 -31.37 49.16
CA PRO A 947 71.32 -32.15 48.55
C PRO A 947 70.26 -32.75 49.52
N ALA A 948 69.02 -32.79 49.02
CA ALA A 948 67.78 -33.46 49.48
C ALA A 948 67.92 -35.01 49.73
N PRO A 949 66.90 -35.78 50.28
CA PRO A 949 65.44 -35.49 50.36
C PRO A 949 64.66 -36.01 51.62
N GLU A 950 63.33 -35.74 51.69
CA GLU A 950 62.22 -36.73 51.75
C GLU A 950 60.81 -36.07 51.91
N GLU A 951 59.75 -36.87 51.84
CA GLU A 951 58.36 -36.46 51.50
C GLU A 951 57.40 -36.19 52.69
N THR A 952 56.29 -35.51 52.43
CA THR A 952 54.94 -36.10 52.62
C THR A 952 53.84 -35.29 51.92
N ALA A 953 52.94 -35.97 51.19
CA ALA A 953 51.83 -35.37 50.45
C ALA A 953 50.45 -35.70 51.06
N CYS A 954 49.42 -35.02 50.59
CA CYS A 954 48.05 -35.51 50.64
C CYS A 954 47.46 -35.54 49.22
N ASP A 955 47.33 -36.74 48.68
CA ASP A 955 46.39 -37.06 47.59
C ASP A 955 44.93 -36.76 48.08
N ASN A 956 43.89 -36.65 47.23
CA ASN A 956 43.71 -37.26 45.90
C ASN A 956 43.17 -36.30 44.83
N GLY A 957 43.10 -34.98 45.11
CA GLY A 957 42.59 -33.98 44.17
C GLY A 957 41.05 -33.88 44.13
N GLU A 958 40.47 -33.10 45.05
CA GLU A 958 39.14 -32.51 44.90
C GLU A 958 39.05 -31.22 45.74
N SER A 959 38.02 -30.40 45.56
CA SER A 959 37.98 -29.02 46.06
C SER A 959 37.52 -28.86 47.52
N CYS A 960 37.82 -27.70 48.08
CA CYS A 960 37.01 -27.08 49.13
C CYS A 960 36.76 -25.63 48.71
N GLU A 961 35.59 -25.40 48.12
CA GLU A 961 35.05 -24.05 47.93
C GLU A 961 34.80 -23.39 49.30
N GLY A 962 34.63 -22.07 49.32
CA GLY A 962 34.85 -21.27 50.53
C GLY A 962 33.99 -21.64 51.76
N LEU A 963 34.48 -21.54 53.00
CA LEU A 963 35.77 -21.01 53.49
C LEU A 963 36.23 -21.75 54.76
N GLY A 964 37.33 -22.51 54.71
CA GLY A 964 37.97 -23.07 55.92
C GLY A 964 39.12 -24.04 55.62
N ARG A 965 40.28 -23.87 56.28
CA ARG A 965 41.49 -24.71 56.04
C ARG A 965 41.72 -25.75 57.12
N CYS A 966 42.11 -26.95 56.70
CA CYS A 966 42.29 -28.11 57.56
C CYS A 966 43.64 -28.15 58.30
N ARG A 967 43.61 -28.44 59.61
CA ARG A 967 44.76 -28.92 60.40
C ARG A 967 44.31 -30.08 61.28
N ALA A 968 45.08 -31.17 61.29
CA ALA A 968 44.76 -32.39 62.05
C ALA A 968 43.31 -32.91 61.84
N ASN A 969 42.82 -32.84 60.59
CA ASN A 969 41.50 -33.23 60.13
C ASN A 969 40.30 -32.31 60.51
N VAL A 970 40.51 -31.03 60.90
CA VAL A 970 39.43 -30.05 61.21
C VAL A 970 39.79 -28.61 60.75
N CYS A 971 38.81 -27.72 60.51
CA CYS A 971 38.97 -26.33 59.98
C CYS A 971 38.30 -25.23 60.85
N GLU A 972 38.78 -23.97 60.82
CA GLU A 972 38.13 -22.76 61.44
C GLU A 972 38.63 -21.40 60.81
N ALA A 973 38.10 -20.22 61.21
CA ALA A 973 37.88 -19.06 60.28
C ALA A 973 37.96 -17.57 60.82
N VAL A 974 37.80 -16.58 59.89
CA VAL A 974 37.21 -15.18 60.04
C VAL A 974 38.11 -14.06 60.69
N THR A 975 38.13 -12.72 60.38
CA THR A 975 37.34 -11.71 59.57
C THR A 975 38.17 -10.42 59.20
N CYS A 976 37.61 -9.50 58.35
CA CYS A 976 37.87 -8.02 58.23
C CYS A 976 39.21 -7.51 57.60
N ASP A 977 39.34 -6.33 56.94
CA ASP A 977 38.38 -5.28 56.49
C ASP A 977 38.93 -4.36 55.35
N ASP A 978 38.05 -3.53 54.75
CA ASP A 978 38.24 -2.23 54.04
C ASP A 978 38.99 -2.06 52.67
N VAL A 979 38.48 -1.11 51.86
CA VAL A 979 38.94 -0.51 50.56
C VAL A 979 39.34 -1.43 49.37
N ASP A 980 39.22 -1.05 48.09
CA ASP A 980 39.03 0.29 47.48
C ASP A 980 37.96 0.32 46.36
N ALA A 981 37.72 1.48 45.74
CA ALA A 981 36.66 1.69 44.73
C ALA A 981 37.14 1.70 43.27
N ASP A 982 36.25 1.31 42.34
CA ASP A 982 36.26 1.76 40.94
C ASP A 982 34.83 1.79 40.35
N THR A 983 34.65 2.47 39.22
CA THR A 983 33.37 2.70 38.52
C THR A 983 33.40 2.14 37.10
N ASP A 984 32.37 1.39 36.69
CA ASP A 984 31.60 1.77 35.49
C ASP A 984 30.22 1.07 35.40
N ALA A 985 29.50 1.30 34.30
CA ALA A 985 28.06 1.05 34.16
C ALA A 985 27.66 -0.20 33.32
N ASP A 986 26.35 -0.39 33.25
CA ASP A 986 25.54 -1.14 32.28
C ASP A 986 25.43 -2.68 32.27
N THR A 987 24.18 -3.10 32.50
CA THR A 987 23.43 -4.20 31.87
C THR A 987 24.00 -5.63 31.84
N ALA A 988 23.30 -6.56 32.50
CA ALA A 988 22.37 -7.48 31.83
C ALA A 988 21.44 -8.20 32.83
N ALA A 989 20.29 -8.70 32.34
CA ALA A 989 19.52 -9.76 33.01
C ALA A 989 20.20 -11.13 32.75
N ASN A 990 19.92 -12.24 33.43
CA ASN A 990 18.60 -12.80 33.72
C ASN A 990 18.68 -14.06 34.64
N SER A 991 17.51 -14.58 35.00
CA SER A 991 17.16 -16.01 35.18
C SER A 991 17.01 -16.62 36.61
N ASP A 992 15.92 -17.39 36.69
CA ASP A 992 15.71 -18.66 37.42
C ASP A 992 15.41 -18.73 38.93
N VAL A 993 14.09 -18.77 39.20
CA VAL A 993 13.37 -19.94 39.76
C VAL A 993 13.96 -20.61 41.03
N GLY A 994 13.29 -20.38 42.16
CA GLY A 994 13.41 -21.17 43.40
C GLY A 994 12.06 -21.26 44.16
N PRO A 995 11.71 -22.37 44.86
CA PRO A 995 10.31 -22.71 45.13
C PRO A 995 9.83 -22.60 46.60
N SER A 996 8.58 -23.03 46.80
CA SER A 996 7.87 -23.41 48.05
C SER A 996 8.71 -24.18 49.08
N ASP A 997 8.36 -24.29 50.37
CA ASP A 997 6.99 -24.51 50.93
C ASP A 997 6.90 -24.27 52.47
N THR A 998 5.68 -24.36 53.02
CA THR A 998 5.26 -24.61 54.42
C THR A 998 5.31 -23.51 55.50
N SER A 999 4.08 -23.17 55.93
CA SER A 999 3.51 -22.93 57.28
C SER A 999 4.32 -23.33 58.55
N VAL A 1000 4.02 -22.87 59.79
CA VAL A 1000 2.69 -22.72 60.47
C VAL A 1000 2.68 -21.72 61.67
N THR A 1001 1.48 -21.45 62.20
CA THR A 1001 1.08 -20.99 63.57
C THR A 1001 1.00 -19.50 63.96
N GLU A 1002 -0.21 -18.95 63.76
CA GLU A 1002 -0.99 -18.01 64.61
C GLU A 1002 -0.99 -18.39 66.14
N PRO A 1003 -1.30 -17.48 67.12
CA PRO A 1003 -2.59 -16.73 67.17
C PRO A 1003 -2.68 -15.30 67.81
N ALA A 1004 -3.43 -14.43 67.10
CA ALA A 1004 -4.56 -13.57 67.55
C ALA A 1004 -4.42 -12.47 68.65
N LEU A 1005 -4.94 -11.25 68.34
CA LEU A 1005 -6.01 -10.58 69.12
C LEU A 1005 -6.61 -9.27 68.49
N ASP A 1006 -7.78 -9.45 67.86
CA ASP A 1006 -9.04 -8.65 67.75
C ASP A 1006 -9.20 -7.14 68.14
N VAL A 1007 -10.27 -6.52 67.58
CA VAL A 1007 -11.03 -5.29 67.95
C VAL A 1007 -10.63 -3.89 67.41
N SER A 1008 -11.10 -3.58 66.20
CA SER A 1008 -12.16 -2.58 65.86
C SER A 1008 -12.19 -1.12 66.37
N VAL A 1009 -12.21 -0.17 65.40
CA VAL A 1009 -13.11 1.02 65.22
C VAL A 1009 -13.36 2.03 66.36
N ASP A 1010 -13.10 3.33 66.11
CA ASP A 1010 -14.11 4.42 66.20
C ASP A 1010 -13.66 5.77 65.56
N GLY A 1011 -14.61 6.68 65.28
CA GLY A 1011 -14.40 8.15 65.18
C GLY A 1011 -14.30 8.81 63.79
N THR A 1012 -15.03 9.86 63.36
CA THR A 1012 -16.39 10.43 63.52
C THR A 1012 -16.36 11.88 62.96
N GLY A 1013 -17.41 12.34 62.24
CA GLY A 1013 -17.61 13.75 61.82
C GLY A 1013 -17.58 13.97 60.29
N SER A 1014 -18.60 14.47 59.56
CA SER A 1014 -19.66 15.48 59.78
C SER A 1014 -19.14 16.94 59.67
N SER A 1015 -19.72 17.87 58.89
CA SER A 1015 -20.79 17.85 57.85
C SER A 1015 -20.91 19.24 57.17
N VAL A 1016 -21.97 19.47 56.37
CA VAL A 1016 -22.60 20.76 55.93
C VAL A 1016 -22.42 21.16 54.45
N GLU A 1017 -23.55 21.54 53.83
CA GLU A 1017 -23.71 22.12 52.48
C GLU A 1017 -23.78 23.66 52.53
N GLY A 1018 -23.63 24.34 51.38
CA GLY A 1018 -24.51 25.50 51.09
C GLY A 1018 -23.90 26.88 50.80
N ASP A 1019 -24.01 27.27 49.52
CA ASP A 1019 -24.40 28.60 49.01
C ASP A 1019 -23.40 29.80 49.01
N ALA A 1020 -23.76 30.82 48.25
CA ALA A 1020 -22.91 31.80 47.58
C ALA A 1020 -22.39 32.99 48.42
N THR A 1021 -21.33 33.66 47.93
CA THR A 1021 -21.37 35.09 47.47
C THR A 1021 -19.98 35.64 47.06
N SER A 1022 -20.00 36.71 46.26
CA SER A 1022 -18.87 37.59 45.84
C SER A 1022 -19.09 38.97 46.49
N PRO A 1023 -18.08 39.82 46.88
CA PRO A 1023 -17.02 40.31 45.97
C PRO A 1023 -15.62 40.74 46.54
N ASN A 1024 -14.63 40.81 45.62
CA ASN A 1024 -13.67 41.92 45.28
C ASN A 1024 -13.35 43.06 46.29
N PRO A 1025 -12.20 43.82 46.24
CA PRO A 1025 -11.24 43.97 45.11
C PRO A 1025 -9.73 44.30 45.44
N VAL A 1026 -8.95 44.65 44.38
CA VAL A 1026 -7.62 45.35 44.31
C VAL A 1026 -6.38 44.58 44.88
N VAL A 1027 -5.12 44.64 44.37
CA VAL A 1027 -4.31 45.70 43.69
C VAL A 1027 -3.28 45.15 42.65
N LYS A 1028 -3.21 45.77 41.46
CA LYS A 1028 -2.08 46.05 40.49
C LYS A 1028 -0.83 45.12 40.39
N SER A 1029 -0.18 44.94 39.23
CA SER A 1029 -0.32 45.44 37.83
C SER A 1029 0.48 44.49 36.88
N THR A 1030 0.92 44.73 35.63
CA THR A 1030 1.12 45.95 34.77
C THR A 1030 1.22 45.53 33.30
N GLU A 1031 0.60 46.27 32.36
CA GLU A 1031 1.21 46.98 31.21
C GLU A 1031 2.29 46.22 30.41
N SER A 1032 2.13 46.03 29.09
CA SER A 1032 2.07 47.12 28.09
C SER A 1032 1.24 46.78 26.85
N GLY A 1033 0.88 47.77 26.01
CA GLY A 1033 0.24 47.52 24.70
C GLY A 1033 -0.06 48.78 23.88
N CYS A 1034 -0.45 48.61 22.62
CA CYS A 1034 -0.96 49.63 21.68
C CYS A 1034 -1.87 48.95 20.62
N GLY A 1035 -2.98 49.52 20.12
CA GLY A 1035 -3.72 50.69 20.62
C GLY A 1035 -4.20 51.69 19.56
N CYS A 1036 -5.28 51.41 18.82
CA CYS A 1036 -6.26 52.35 18.21
C CYS A 1036 -7.21 51.60 17.24
N GLN A 1037 -8.40 52.09 16.82
CA GLN A 1037 -9.51 52.90 17.42
C GLN A 1037 -10.53 53.15 16.27
N VAL A 1038 -11.86 53.33 16.43
CA VAL A 1038 -12.86 52.93 17.45
C VAL A 1038 -14.25 53.36 16.93
N LEU A 1039 -15.36 52.65 17.21
CA LEU A 1039 -16.73 53.25 17.27
C LEU A 1039 -17.77 52.29 17.90
N ARG A 1040 -18.92 52.84 18.34
CA ARG A 1040 -20.08 52.12 18.93
C ARG A 1040 -21.38 52.43 18.17
N ALA A 1041 -22.38 51.55 18.26
CA ALA A 1041 -23.80 51.92 18.30
C ALA A 1041 -24.66 50.81 18.96
N ASP A 1042 -25.79 51.19 19.56
CA ASP A 1042 -26.76 50.31 20.22
C ASP A 1042 -28.09 50.19 19.42
N ALA A 1043 -28.89 49.18 19.81
CA ALA A 1043 -30.37 49.17 19.83
C ALA A 1043 -31.23 48.78 18.58
N LYS A 1044 -32.04 47.72 18.79
CA LYS A 1044 -33.50 47.56 18.55
C LYS A 1044 -34.19 48.31 17.37
N GLY A 1045 -34.99 47.59 16.56
CA GLY A 1045 -36.25 48.15 16.02
C GLY A 1045 -36.89 47.56 14.75
N GLU A 1046 -37.87 46.67 14.93
CA GLU A 1046 -39.12 46.46 14.14
C GLU A 1046 -39.25 46.64 12.60
N ARG A 1047 -39.75 45.57 11.93
CA ARG A 1047 -40.87 45.50 10.92
C ARG A 1047 -40.98 46.54 9.77
N SER A 1048 -41.25 46.07 8.52
CA SER A 1048 -42.58 46.19 7.83
C SER A 1048 -42.65 45.93 6.29
N VAL A 1049 -43.64 45.10 5.86
CA VAL A 1049 -44.62 45.29 4.73
C VAL A 1049 -44.21 45.19 3.23
N LEU A 1050 -44.60 44.03 2.62
CA LEU A 1050 -45.53 43.76 1.47
C LEU A 1050 -45.93 44.88 0.46
N PRO A 1051 -46.20 44.54 -0.84
CA PRO A 1051 -47.34 43.71 -1.32
C PRO A 1051 -46.99 42.68 -2.43
N GLY A 1052 -47.89 41.86 -3.03
CA GLY A 1052 -49.31 41.53 -2.75
C GLY A 1052 -50.20 41.30 -4.00
N LEU A 1053 -51.28 40.49 -3.88
CA LEU A 1053 -52.36 40.18 -4.88
C LEU A 1053 -51.91 39.25 -6.08
N PHE A 1054 -52.75 38.60 -6.91
CA PHE A 1054 -54.23 38.61 -7.13
C PHE A 1054 -54.81 37.22 -7.62
N LEU A 1055 -55.75 36.62 -6.88
CA LEU A 1055 -56.98 35.80 -7.20
C LEU A 1055 -57.16 35.01 -8.55
N VAL A 1056 -57.77 33.81 -8.65
CA VAL A 1056 -59.17 33.33 -8.27
C VAL A 1056 -59.19 31.76 -8.13
N LEU A 1057 -59.55 31.13 -6.98
CA LEU A 1057 -60.84 30.46 -6.60
C LEU A 1057 -61.32 29.30 -7.53
N LEU A 1058 -61.59 28.03 -7.15
CA LEU A 1058 -62.40 27.34 -6.09
C LEU A 1058 -61.95 25.83 -5.94
N ALA A 1059 -62.52 24.86 -5.18
CA ALA A 1059 -63.06 24.72 -3.80
C ALA A 1059 -63.47 23.23 -3.48
N PHE A 1060 -63.74 22.87 -2.19
CA PHE A 1060 -64.13 21.54 -1.62
C PHE A 1060 -63.03 20.43 -1.61
N GLY A 1061 -62.98 19.45 -0.67
CA GLY A 1061 -63.82 19.14 0.50
C GLY A 1061 -63.15 18.13 1.48
N LEU A 1062 -63.74 17.84 2.65
CA LEU A 1062 -63.10 17.09 3.77
C LEU A 1062 -63.39 15.57 3.79
N LEU A 1063 -62.45 14.74 4.27
CA LEU A 1063 -62.61 13.96 5.53
C LEU A 1063 -61.31 13.28 6.05
N ARG A 1064 -61.36 12.71 7.27
CA ARG A 1064 -60.29 11.91 7.92
C ARG A 1064 -60.62 10.41 7.91
N VAL A 1065 -59.59 9.59 7.71
CA VAL A 1065 -59.28 8.30 8.39
C VAL A 1065 -60.42 7.29 8.62
N ARG A 1066 -60.33 6.11 7.97
CA ARG A 1066 -60.46 4.82 8.68
C ARG A 1066 -59.77 3.66 7.95
N ARG A 1067 -59.45 2.62 8.75
CA ARG A 1067 -58.67 1.40 8.43
C ARG A 1067 -59.39 0.41 7.51
N VAL A 1068 -58.63 -0.63 7.12
CA VAL A 1068 -59.01 -1.91 6.51
C VAL A 1068 -59.21 -1.79 4.99
N SER A 1069 -58.60 -2.64 4.16
CA SER A 1069 -57.77 -3.82 4.48
C SER A 1069 -56.27 -3.51 4.49
#